data_AF-A0A940VUH2-F1
#
_entry.id   AF-A0A940VUH2-F1
#
_cell.length_a   1.000
_cell.length_b   1.000
_cell.length_c   1.000
_cell.angle_alpha   90.00
_cell.angle_beta   90.00
_cell.angle_gamma   90.00
#
_symmetry.space_group_name_H-M   'P 1'
#
loop_
_entity.id
_entity.type
_entity.pdbx_description
1 polymer ?
#
loop_
_entity_poly.entity_id
_entity_poly.type
_entity_poly.pdbx_seq_one_letter_code
_entity_poly.pdbx_strand_id
1 'polypeptide(L)'
;MGEEKFTQKTTAVLQDAQQSAAMNYHQEVTSRHVLHALLKDRDGIIDYILAQAKIDPGLIETKAGQLVKNQPVVKGQEGNLHWNTAMVRVMALAEKLAKDAQDEYISVEHLLMALAEDGDSDVVQVCRDFGLTRSKIREWARDFRKGQNVTSDNPEGGEALLAKYGRDLTELAKQGKLDPVIGRDEEIRRVIEILSRRTKNNPVLIGEPGVGKTAIVEGLARRIIAGDVPESLKNKIVYSLDLSAMVAGSKYRGEFEERLKGVLTEISKSEGRIILFIDELHTVVGAGAAEGAMDAGNILKPMLARGELRCIGATTLNEYRKHIEKDAALERRFQPVMVAQPSVEDAISILRGLKERYEVHHGVKIKDSALVAAAVLSDRYIADRFLPDKAIDLMDESAAKLRTEIDSMPTELDELLRRVMQLEIEQQALKNEKDPASVERLARIEEELLESKQQSDSLKAQWQVEKQGITRLRGLKKEIESVRNDMEGAERAYDLNRLAELKYGRLPELEHRLQSEEELLKEKRNHKMLLKEEVDEDDIAKVVSRWTGIPVTRMLTGEREKLAHLEDVLHERVVGQDEAVQAVSEAIIRARAGIKDPGRPIGSFVFLGPTGVGKTELAKTLAEVLFDDERSMIRLDMSEYMEKHTVSRPDSRGWTLDRWQGPDG
;
A
#
# COMPACT_ATOMS: atom_id res chain seq x y z
N MET A 1 -31.86 35.24 27.88
CA MET A 1 -30.54 34.91 27.33
C MET A 1 -30.78 33.89 26.25
N GLY A 2 -30.45 34.21 24.99
CA GLY A 2 -30.57 33.22 23.92
C GLY A 2 -29.58 32.08 24.14
N GLU A 3 -29.90 30.88 23.68
CA GLU A 3 -28.93 29.78 23.67
C GLU A 3 -27.69 30.23 22.88
N GLU A 4 -26.55 30.30 23.56
CA GLU A 4 -25.26 30.59 22.94
C GLU A 4 -24.90 29.41 22.02
N LYS A 5 -24.81 29.66 20.71
CA LYS A 5 -24.49 28.64 19.72
C LYS A 5 -22.97 28.53 19.54
N PHE A 6 -22.37 27.50 20.12
CA PHE A 6 -20.95 27.17 19.96
C PHE A 6 -20.74 26.06 18.93
N THR A 7 -19.62 26.09 18.20
CA THR A 7 -19.19 24.89 17.45
C THR A 7 -18.81 23.77 18.43
N GLN A 8 -18.79 22.52 17.95
CA GLN A 8 -18.38 21.37 18.76
C GLN A 8 -16.94 21.55 19.26
N LYS A 9 -16.04 22.06 18.41
CA LYS A 9 -14.65 22.38 18.79
C LYS A 9 -14.59 23.47 19.88
N THR A 10 -15.35 24.56 19.73
CA THR A 10 -15.39 25.60 20.77
C THR A 10 -15.90 25.06 22.09
N THR A 11 -16.93 24.20 22.06
CA THR A 11 -17.46 23.53 23.26
C THR A 11 -16.40 22.65 23.92
N ALA A 12 -15.68 21.84 23.13
CA ALA A 12 -14.60 20.97 23.63
C ALA A 12 -13.47 21.79 24.27
N VAL A 13 -13.03 22.86 23.62
CA VAL A 13 -11.99 23.77 24.14
C VAL A 13 -12.39 24.39 25.48
N LEU A 14 -13.65 24.84 25.62
CA LEU A 14 -14.14 25.41 26.87
C LEU A 14 -14.23 24.36 27.99
N GLN A 15 -14.62 23.12 27.66
CA GLN A 15 -14.63 22.00 28.61
C GLN A 15 -13.21 21.65 29.07
N ASP A 16 -12.25 21.57 28.14
CA ASP A 16 -10.84 21.32 28.43
C ASP A 16 -10.22 22.42 29.29
N ALA A 17 -10.55 23.68 29.02
CA ALA A 17 -10.12 24.82 29.82
C ALA A 17 -10.69 24.74 31.26
N GLN A 18 -11.97 24.38 31.41
CA GLN A 18 -12.60 24.19 32.72
C GLN A 18 -11.99 23.01 33.48
N GLN A 19 -11.75 21.89 32.80
CA GLN A 19 -11.08 20.73 33.38
C GLN A 19 -9.63 21.07 33.80
N SER A 20 -8.92 21.85 32.98
CA SER A 20 -7.58 22.34 33.30
C SER A 20 -7.57 23.20 34.56
N ALA A 21 -8.52 24.12 34.71
CA ALA A 21 -8.66 24.93 35.93
C ALA A 21 -8.93 24.05 37.16
N ALA A 22 -9.83 23.07 37.04
CA ALA A 22 -10.15 22.13 38.12
C ALA A 22 -8.94 21.28 38.54
N MET A 23 -8.20 20.72 37.58
CA MET A 23 -7.04 19.85 37.85
C MET A 23 -5.87 20.60 38.49
N ASN A 24 -5.70 21.89 38.17
CA ASN A 24 -4.65 22.72 38.75
C ASN A 24 -5.09 23.43 40.06
N TYR A 25 -6.30 23.15 40.57
CA TYR A 25 -6.88 23.79 41.75
C TYR A 25 -6.89 25.33 41.66
N HIS A 26 -7.24 25.87 40.49
CA HIS A 26 -7.49 27.29 40.31
C HIS A 26 -8.96 27.61 40.63
N GLN A 27 -9.24 28.78 41.22
CA GLN A 27 -10.61 29.19 41.59
C GLN A 27 -11.46 29.63 40.39
N GLU A 28 -10.81 30.12 39.34
CA GLU A 28 -11.48 30.74 38.19
C GLU A 28 -10.98 30.12 36.87
N VAL A 29 -11.87 29.98 35.90
CA VAL A 29 -11.48 29.76 34.50
C VAL A 29 -11.12 31.11 33.89
N THR A 30 -9.84 31.24 33.55
CA THR A 30 -9.25 32.46 32.98
C THR A 30 -8.89 32.27 31.51
N SER A 31 -8.60 33.37 30.81
CA SER A 31 -8.21 33.33 29.39
C SER A 31 -6.94 32.49 29.14
N ARG A 32 -6.09 32.31 30.17
CA ARG A 32 -4.89 31.46 30.13
C ARG A 32 -5.23 30.00 29.85
N HIS A 33 -6.27 29.49 30.50
CA HIS A 33 -6.71 28.10 30.33
C HIS A 33 -7.25 27.85 28.92
N VAL A 34 -8.02 28.82 28.40
CA VAL A 34 -8.62 28.74 27.07
C VAL A 34 -7.56 28.85 25.99
N LEU A 35 -6.61 29.78 26.12
CA LEU A 35 -5.48 29.88 25.17
C LEU A 35 -4.68 28.58 25.16
N HIS A 36 -4.37 28.01 26.33
CA HIS A 36 -3.64 26.75 26.40
C HIS A 36 -4.43 25.58 25.82
N ALA A 37 -5.75 25.50 26.06
CA ALA A 37 -6.61 24.47 25.47
C ALA A 37 -6.67 24.58 23.94
N LEU A 38 -6.82 25.79 23.40
CA LEU A 38 -6.78 26.06 21.96
C LEU A 38 -5.47 25.62 21.29
N LEU A 39 -4.34 25.79 21.97
CA LEU A 39 -3.01 25.46 21.44
C LEU A 39 -2.63 23.98 21.63
N LYS A 40 -3.33 23.28 22.52
CA LYS A 40 -3.11 21.86 22.79
C LYS A 40 -3.83 20.97 21.77
N ASP A 41 -5.02 21.39 21.33
CA ASP A 41 -5.79 20.71 20.27
C ASP A 41 -5.31 21.17 18.88
N ARG A 42 -4.27 20.49 18.37
CA ARG A 42 -3.54 20.85 17.14
C ARG A 42 -4.24 20.34 15.88
N ASP A 43 -5.43 20.87 15.60
CA ASP A 43 -6.19 20.49 14.41
C ASP A 43 -7.01 21.68 13.84
N GLY A 44 -6.96 21.86 12.52
CA GLY A 44 -7.85 22.77 11.78
C GLY A 44 -7.35 24.21 11.67
N ILE A 45 -8.24 25.19 11.87
CA ILE A 45 -7.94 26.62 11.60
C ILE A 45 -6.82 27.19 12.48
N ILE A 46 -6.65 26.69 13.71
CA ILE A 46 -5.63 27.17 14.65
C ILE A 46 -4.22 26.84 14.12
N ASP A 47 -4.01 25.61 13.65
CA ASP A 47 -2.74 25.19 13.04
C ASP A 47 -2.44 25.96 11.75
N TYR A 48 -3.47 26.22 10.94
CA TYR A 48 -3.32 27.06 9.76
C TYR A 48 -2.88 28.49 10.13
N ILE A 49 -3.51 29.09 11.12
CA ILE A 49 -3.18 30.43 11.62
C ILE A 49 -1.73 30.48 12.13
N LEU A 50 -1.29 29.48 12.89
CA LEU A 50 0.08 29.40 13.40
C LEU A 50 1.11 29.22 12.27
N ALA A 51 0.80 28.39 11.27
CA ALA A 51 1.64 28.19 10.10
C ALA A 51 1.80 29.47 9.27
N GLN A 52 0.71 30.19 9.00
CA GLN A 52 0.76 31.49 8.31
C GLN A 52 1.51 32.56 9.10
N ALA A 53 1.39 32.53 10.43
CA ALA A 53 2.15 33.39 11.32
C ALA A 53 3.64 33.01 11.43
N LYS A 54 4.05 31.86 10.88
CA LYS A 54 5.41 31.27 11.01
C LYS A 54 5.83 31.07 12.47
N ILE A 55 4.87 30.71 13.32
CA ILE A 55 5.08 30.44 14.74
C ILE A 55 5.34 28.94 14.92
N ASP A 56 6.33 28.58 15.73
CA ASP A 56 6.48 27.21 16.23
C ASP A 56 5.34 26.91 17.23
N PRO A 57 4.41 25.98 16.92
CA PRO A 57 3.29 25.65 17.79
C PRO A 57 3.72 25.17 19.17
N GLY A 58 4.81 24.40 19.26
CA GLY A 58 5.31 23.88 20.53
C GLY A 58 5.81 24.99 21.46
N LEU A 59 6.39 26.05 20.90
CA LEU A 59 6.95 27.16 21.66
C LEU A 59 5.86 28.06 22.25
N ILE A 60 4.80 28.35 21.49
CA ILE A 60 3.65 29.14 21.98
C ILE A 60 2.80 28.35 22.98
N GLU A 61 2.58 27.05 22.74
CA GLU A 61 1.87 26.16 23.68
C GLU A 61 2.61 26.09 25.02
N THR A 62 3.93 25.92 24.99
CA THR A 62 4.77 25.87 26.21
C THR A 62 4.63 27.17 27.03
N LYS A 63 4.65 28.34 26.37
CA LYS A 63 4.46 29.63 27.03
C LYS A 63 3.05 29.78 27.61
N ALA A 64 2.01 29.37 26.88
CA ALA A 64 0.64 29.37 27.39
C ALA A 64 0.48 28.45 28.61
N GLY A 65 1.12 27.27 28.59
CA GLY A 65 1.12 26.34 29.72
C GLY A 65 1.87 26.89 30.95
N GLN A 66 2.92 27.69 30.76
CA GLN A 66 3.58 28.40 31.85
C GLN A 66 2.66 29.45 32.50
N LEU A 67 1.89 30.21 31.71
CA LEU A 67 0.91 31.15 32.25
C LEU A 67 -0.13 30.42 33.11
N VAL A 68 -0.59 29.25 32.67
CA VAL A 68 -1.51 28.44 33.47
C VAL A 68 -0.87 28.03 34.80
N LYS A 69 0.36 27.52 34.79
CA LYS A 69 1.09 27.07 36.00
C LYS A 69 1.41 28.18 37.00
N ASN A 70 1.54 29.42 36.54
CA ASN A 70 1.87 30.57 37.38
C ASN A 70 0.66 31.12 38.15
N GLN A 71 -0.54 30.59 37.94
CA GLN A 71 -1.74 31.00 38.67
C GLN A 71 -1.71 30.50 40.13
N PRO A 72 -2.29 31.26 41.07
CA PRO A 72 -2.40 30.83 42.46
C PRO A 72 -3.24 29.55 42.62
N VAL A 73 -2.68 28.58 43.34
CA VAL A 73 -3.34 27.32 43.68
C VAL A 73 -4.08 27.51 45.01
N VAL A 74 -5.39 27.24 45.04
CA VAL A 74 -6.19 27.34 46.26
C VAL A 74 -6.83 26.00 46.59
N LYS A 75 -6.59 25.50 47.81
CA LYS A 75 -7.12 24.22 48.30
C LYS A 75 -8.10 24.47 49.46
N GLY A 76 -9.19 23.70 49.50
CA GLY A 76 -10.12 23.70 50.64
C GLY A 76 -11.36 24.60 50.50
N GLN A 77 -11.67 25.09 49.30
CA GLN A 77 -12.91 25.82 49.03
C GLN A 77 -13.80 24.98 48.11
N GLU A 78 -15.00 24.61 48.57
CA GLU A 78 -16.02 23.95 47.76
C GLU A 78 -16.91 25.02 47.12
N GLY A 79 -16.57 25.42 45.89
CA GLY A 79 -17.35 26.35 45.09
C GLY A 79 -17.30 25.96 43.62
N ASN A 80 -18.34 26.30 42.86
CA ASN A 80 -18.35 26.11 41.42
C ASN A 80 -17.31 27.03 40.76
N LEU A 81 -16.54 26.49 39.81
CA LEU A 81 -15.65 27.28 38.96
C LEU A 81 -16.45 28.37 38.24
N HIS A 82 -15.96 29.60 38.30
CA HIS A 82 -16.54 30.73 37.58
C HIS A 82 -15.51 31.36 36.64
N TRP A 83 -15.99 32.17 35.70
CA TRP A 83 -15.12 32.93 34.81
C TRP A 83 -14.61 34.19 35.49
N ASN A 84 -13.37 34.56 35.19
CA ASN A 84 -12.85 35.87 35.61
C ASN A 84 -13.41 36.99 34.73
N THR A 85 -13.26 38.24 35.16
CA THR A 85 -13.84 39.39 34.43
C THR A 85 -13.28 39.51 33.00
N ALA A 86 -12.03 39.14 32.78
CA ALA A 86 -11.42 39.14 31.45
C ALA A 86 -12.08 38.10 30.53
N MET A 87 -12.29 36.89 31.03
CA MET A 87 -12.92 35.80 30.29
C MET A 87 -14.38 36.12 29.93
N VAL A 88 -15.13 36.79 30.81
CA VAL A 88 -16.48 37.29 30.49
C VAL A 88 -16.47 38.26 29.31
N ARG A 89 -15.48 39.18 29.25
CA ARG A 89 -15.31 40.10 28.11
C ARG A 89 -14.93 39.36 26.83
N VAL A 90 -14.01 38.39 26.93
CA VAL A 90 -13.59 37.55 25.79
C VAL A 90 -14.79 36.83 25.16
N MET A 91 -15.69 36.25 25.96
CA MET A 91 -16.88 35.58 25.44
C MET A 91 -17.85 36.54 24.75
N ALA A 92 -18.12 37.69 25.37
CA ALA A 92 -18.96 38.72 24.76
C ALA A 92 -18.36 39.26 23.45
N LEU A 93 -17.04 39.42 23.39
CA LEU A 93 -16.33 39.84 22.19
C LEU A 93 -16.34 38.76 21.10
N ALA A 94 -16.14 37.48 21.47
CA ALA A 94 -16.21 36.36 20.52
C ALA A 94 -17.59 36.25 19.88
N GLU A 95 -18.67 36.43 20.66
CA GLU A 95 -20.04 36.47 20.14
C GLU A 95 -20.24 37.66 19.18
N LYS A 96 -19.75 38.84 19.55
CA LYS A 96 -19.80 40.02 18.68
C LYS A 96 -19.05 39.80 17.37
N LEU A 97 -17.87 39.17 17.43
CA LEU A 97 -17.05 38.87 16.25
C LEU A 97 -17.75 37.88 15.31
N ALA A 98 -18.41 36.85 15.84
CA ALA A 98 -19.20 35.91 15.04
C ALA A 98 -20.38 36.64 14.36
N LYS A 99 -21.11 37.50 15.09
CA LYS A 99 -22.19 38.32 14.53
C LYS A 99 -21.71 39.28 13.43
N ASP A 100 -20.58 39.96 13.65
CA ASP A 100 -19.97 40.86 12.66
C ASP A 100 -19.52 40.10 11.39
N ALA A 101 -19.17 38.82 11.52
CA ALA A 101 -18.83 37.93 10.42
C ALA A 101 -20.05 37.26 9.76
N GLN A 102 -21.26 37.52 10.25
CA GLN A 102 -22.50 36.85 9.83
C GLN A 102 -22.46 35.33 10.01
N ASP A 103 -21.76 34.88 11.05
CA ASP A 103 -21.67 33.48 11.45
C ASP A 103 -22.79 33.12 12.44
N GLU A 104 -23.37 31.91 12.29
CA GLU A 104 -24.44 31.42 13.17
C GLU A 104 -23.91 30.78 14.46
N TYR A 105 -22.65 30.32 14.46
CA TYR A 105 -21.99 29.70 15.62
C TYR A 105 -20.65 30.39 15.95
N ILE A 106 -20.33 30.44 17.24
CA ILE A 106 -19.03 30.91 17.73
C ILE A 106 -17.99 29.79 17.55
N SER A 107 -17.18 29.91 16.50
CA SER A 107 -16.01 29.05 16.22
C SER A 107 -14.72 29.46 16.97
N VAL A 108 -13.71 28.59 16.95
CA VAL A 108 -12.44 28.73 17.71
C VAL A 108 -11.60 29.95 17.28
N GLU A 109 -11.69 30.39 16.03
CA GLU A 109 -11.03 31.61 15.55
C GLU A 109 -11.62 32.88 16.16
N HIS A 110 -12.93 32.90 16.44
CA HIS A 110 -13.57 34.03 17.13
C HIS A 110 -13.06 34.14 18.57
N LEU A 111 -12.89 32.99 19.22
CA LEU A 111 -12.34 32.90 20.55
C LEU A 111 -10.87 33.34 20.58
N LEU A 112 -10.04 32.88 19.64
CA LEU A 112 -8.64 33.29 19.53
C LEU A 112 -8.49 34.80 19.25
N MET A 113 -9.32 35.35 18.35
CA MET A 113 -9.33 36.80 18.09
C MET A 113 -9.70 37.59 19.35
N ALA A 114 -10.70 37.13 20.11
CA ALA A 114 -11.13 37.79 21.33
C ALA A 114 -10.07 37.71 22.44
N LEU A 115 -9.39 36.56 22.59
CA LEU A 115 -8.28 36.38 23.53
C LEU A 115 -7.10 37.32 23.23
N ALA A 116 -6.78 37.51 21.95
CA ALA A 116 -5.69 38.38 21.52
C ALA A 116 -6.00 39.89 21.71
N GLU A 117 -7.26 40.27 21.88
CA GLU A 117 -7.70 41.65 22.06
C GLU A 117 -8.01 41.98 23.53
N ASP A 118 -8.86 41.19 24.18
CA ASP A 118 -9.47 41.49 25.50
C ASP A 118 -9.19 40.44 26.59
N GLY A 119 -8.29 39.50 26.33
CA GLY A 119 -7.84 38.50 27.30
C GLY A 119 -7.14 39.09 28.53
N ASP A 120 -6.69 38.21 29.43
CA ASP A 120 -5.79 38.63 30.51
C ASP A 120 -4.54 39.29 29.92
N SER A 121 -3.95 40.26 30.63
CA SER A 121 -2.88 41.11 30.09
C SER A 121 -1.67 40.33 29.60
N ASP A 122 -1.33 39.23 30.27
CA ASP A 122 -0.27 38.30 29.89
C ASP A 122 -0.63 37.42 28.69
N VAL A 123 -1.90 37.04 28.54
CA VAL A 123 -2.41 36.34 27.35
C VAL A 123 -2.34 37.24 26.11
N VAL A 124 -2.77 38.50 26.25
CA VAL A 124 -2.66 39.51 25.17
C VAL A 124 -1.20 39.76 24.82
N GLN A 125 -0.32 39.85 25.82
CA GLN A 125 1.12 40.02 25.59
C GLN A 125 1.71 38.83 24.85
N VAL A 126 1.40 37.59 25.24
CA VAL A 126 1.87 36.39 24.53
C VAL A 126 1.37 36.40 23.09
N CYS A 127 0.10 36.69 22.83
CA CYS A 127 -0.40 36.77 21.45
C CYS A 127 0.38 37.82 20.64
N ARG A 128 0.65 38.99 21.20
CA ARG A 128 1.43 40.05 20.54
C ARG A 128 2.88 39.67 20.29
N ASP A 129 3.55 39.03 21.25
CA ASP A 129 4.95 38.60 21.12
C ASP A 129 5.15 37.61 19.95
N PHE A 130 4.11 36.83 19.65
CA PHE A 130 4.06 35.92 18.50
C PHE A 130 3.41 36.52 17.25
N GLY A 131 3.05 37.81 17.27
CA GLY A 131 2.46 38.49 16.13
C GLY A 131 1.00 38.13 15.83
N LEU A 132 0.32 37.44 16.76
CA LEU A 132 -1.11 37.15 16.72
C LEU A 132 -1.88 38.39 17.15
N THR A 133 -2.41 39.12 16.15
CA THR A 133 -3.27 40.29 16.35
C THR A 133 -4.63 40.03 15.71
N ARG A 134 -5.69 40.66 16.22
CA ARG A 134 -7.05 40.48 15.68
C ARG A 134 -7.15 40.65 14.16
N SER A 135 -6.47 41.64 13.59
CA SER A 135 -6.49 41.90 12.15
C SER A 135 -5.88 40.73 11.36
N LYS A 136 -4.71 40.25 11.76
CA LYS A 136 -4.02 39.13 11.10
C LYS A 136 -4.76 37.80 11.27
N ILE A 137 -5.24 37.51 12.48
CA ILE A 137 -6.02 36.31 12.75
C ILE A 137 -7.28 36.31 11.87
N ARG A 138 -7.97 37.45 11.76
CA ARG A 138 -9.13 37.60 10.88
C ARG A 138 -8.80 37.36 9.41
N GLU A 139 -7.67 37.89 8.93
CA GLU A 139 -7.21 37.72 7.55
C GLU A 139 -6.96 36.23 7.24
N TRP A 140 -6.18 35.55 8.07
CA TRP A 140 -5.89 34.12 7.89
C TRP A 140 -7.12 33.23 8.09
N ALA A 141 -8.01 33.58 9.02
CA ALA A 141 -9.25 32.86 9.21
C ALA A 141 -10.19 32.99 8.01
N ARG A 142 -10.22 34.16 7.35
CA ARG A 142 -11.00 34.35 6.11
C ARG A 142 -10.42 33.57 4.94
N ASP A 143 -9.09 33.55 4.83
CA ASP A 143 -8.36 32.80 3.81
C ASP A 143 -8.58 31.29 3.95
N PHE A 144 -8.43 30.77 5.17
CA PHE A 144 -8.73 29.36 5.50
C PHE A 144 -10.16 28.98 5.13
N ARG A 145 -11.13 29.85 5.45
CA ARG A 145 -12.55 29.63 5.14
C ARG A 145 -12.92 29.92 3.68
N LYS A 146 -12.00 30.43 2.86
CA LYS A 146 -12.26 30.90 1.48
C LYS A 146 -13.53 31.79 1.39
N GLY A 147 -13.81 32.57 2.44
CA GLY A 147 -14.98 33.44 2.55
C GLY A 147 -16.31 32.77 2.91
N GLN A 148 -16.32 31.51 3.38
CA GLN A 148 -17.53 30.83 3.85
C GLN A 148 -17.89 31.19 5.31
N ASN A 149 -19.18 31.21 5.59
CA ASN A 149 -19.72 31.46 6.93
C ASN A 149 -19.86 30.16 7.73
N VAL A 150 -19.77 30.26 9.05
CA VAL A 150 -19.98 29.19 10.01
C VAL A 150 -21.48 29.03 10.27
N THR A 151 -22.12 28.20 9.45
CA THR A 151 -23.58 27.93 9.50
C THR A 151 -23.93 26.59 10.15
N SER A 152 -22.94 25.83 10.62
CA SER A 152 -23.13 24.58 11.35
C SER A 152 -22.21 24.54 12.58
N ASP A 153 -22.49 23.61 13.49
CA ASP A 153 -21.65 23.33 14.67
C ASP A 153 -20.34 22.59 14.32
N ASN A 154 -20.14 22.19 13.06
CA ASN A 154 -18.92 21.54 12.56
C ASN A 154 -18.51 22.02 11.14
N PRO A 155 -17.89 23.22 11.01
CA PRO A 155 -17.64 23.87 9.70
C PRO A 155 -16.40 23.34 8.97
N GLU A 156 -15.37 22.91 9.70
CA GLU A 156 -14.06 22.51 9.16
C GLU A 156 -14.04 21.06 8.61
N GLY A 157 -15.17 20.35 8.68
CA GLY A 157 -15.23 18.93 8.40
C GLY A 157 -15.01 18.54 6.93
N GLY A 158 -15.38 19.35 5.94
CA GLY A 158 -15.49 18.90 4.54
C GLY A 158 -14.20 18.36 3.89
N GLU A 159 -13.18 19.22 3.72
CA GLU A 159 -11.90 18.85 3.11
C GLU A 159 -11.10 17.87 4.00
N ALA A 160 -11.18 18.01 5.33
CA ALA A 160 -10.55 17.11 6.30
C ALA A 160 -11.19 15.70 6.29
N LEU A 161 -12.51 15.59 6.08
CA LEU A 161 -13.22 14.32 6.00
C LEU A 161 -12.84 13.54 4.74
N LEU A 162 -12.69 14.23 3.61
CA LEU A 162 -12.15 13.59 2.41
C LEU A 162 -10.77 13.05 2.75
N ALA A 163 -9.81 13.92 3.06
CA ALA A 163 -8.41 13.52 3.30
C ALA A 163 -8.24 12.40 4.34
N LYS A 164 -9.12 12.32 5.34
CA LYS A 164 -9.12 11.27 6.36
C LYS A 164 -9.61 9.90 5.86
N TYR A 165 -10.55 9.87 4.92
CA TYR A 165 -11.24 8.64 4.50
C TYR A 165 -11.04 8.28 3.02
N GLY A 166 -10.01 8.83 2.39
CA GLY A 166 -9.64 8.43 1.05
C GLY A 166 -8.35 9.06 0.56
N ARG A 167 -8.11 8.93 -0.75
CA ARG A 167 -6.88 9.39 -1.41
C ARG A 167 -7.19 10.05 -2.73
N ASP A 168 -6.59 11.20 -2.97
CA ASP A 168 -6.65 11.87 -4.28
C ASP A 168 -5.62 11.23 -5.24
N LEU A 169 -6.12 10.38 -6.14
CA LEU A 169 -5.28 9.71 -7.14
C LEU A 169 -4.76 10.69 -8.20
N THR A 170 -5.50 11.75 -8.50
CA THR A 170 -5.05 12.78 -9.44
C THR A 170 -3.89 13.61 -8.88
N GLU A 171 -3.90 13.92 -7.59
CA GLU A 171 -2.78 14.59 -6.91
C GLU A 171 -1.56 13.65 -6.81
N LEU A 172 -1.76 12.37 -6.49
CA LEU A 172 -0.67 11.38 -6.52
C LEU A 172 -0.07 11.23 -7.93
N ALA A 173 -0.90 11.24 -8.96
CA ALA A 173 -0.45 11.24 -10.36
C ALA A 173 0.37 12.50 -10.68
N LYS A 174 -0.09 13.67 -10.22
CA LYS A 174 0.58 14.94 -10.44
C LYS A 174 1.97 14.98 -9.78
N GLN A 175 2.10 14.37 -8.60
CA GLN A 175 3.34 14.20 -7.84
C GLN A 175 4.25 13.08 -8.40
N GLY A 176 3.83 12.35 -9.43
CA GLY A 176 4.61 11.23 -9.98
C GLY A 176 4.68 10.02 -9.04
N LYS A 177 3.80 9.91 -8.04
CA LYS A 177 3.82 8.80 -7.08
C LYS A 177 3.14 7.53 -7.59
N LEU A 178 2.22 7.64 -8.54
CA LEU A 178 1.54 6.48 -9.12
C LEU A 178 2.44 5.73 -10.10
N ASP A 179 2.37 4.39 -10.06
CA ASP A 179 3.14 3.52 -10.95
C ASP A 179 2.70 3.68 -12.43
N PRO A 180 3.60 3.36 -13.38
CA PRO A 180 3.21 3.25 -14.78
C PRO A 180 2.20 2.13 -14.97
N VAL A 181 1.20 2.40 -15.80
CA VAL A 181 0.16 1.43 -16.17
C VAL A 181 0.47 0.93 -17.56
N ILE A 182 0.72 -0.37 -17.69
CA ILE A 182 1.14 -1.03 -18.93
C ILE A 182 0.04 -1.99 -19.39
N GLY A 183 -0.29 -1.96 -20.69
CA GLY A 183 -1.18 -2.95 -21.31
C GLY A 183 -2.66 -2.84 -20.91
N ARG A 184 -3.12 -1.68 -20.40
CA ARG A 184 -4.53 -1.45 -19.99
C ARG A 184 -5.21 -0.29 -20.73
N ASP A 185 -4.71 0.06 -21.91
CA ASP A 185 -5.18 1.23 -22.66
C ASP A 185 -6.63 1.10 -23.13
N GLU A 186 -7.08 -0.11 -23.46
CA GLU A 186 -8.45 -0.38 -23.91
C GLU A 186 -9.44 -0.25 -22.75
N GLU A 187 -9.14 -0.81 -21.58
CA GLU A 187 -9.98 -0.70 -20.40
C GLU A 187 -10.06 0.74 -19.90
N ILE A 188 -8.93 1.48 -19.88
CA ILE A 188 -8.92 2.90 -19.52
C ILE A 188 -9.77 3.71 -20.52
N ARG A 189 -9.60 3.48 -21.83
CA ARG A 189 -10.43 4.15 -22.86
C ARG A 189 -11.90 3.83 -22.68
N ARG A 190 -12.23 2.58 -22.36
CA ARG A 190 -13.61 2.14 -22.09
C ARG A 190 -14.20 2.84 -20.87
N VAL A 191 -13.44 2.99 -19.80
CA VAL A 191 -13.82 3.75 -18.60
C VAL A 191 -14.11 5.21 -18.95
N ILE A 192 -13.24 5.86 -19.73
CA ILE A 192 -13.42 7.23 -20.22
C ILE A 192 -14.70 7.39 -21.04
N GLU A 193 -14.96 6.47 -21.97
CA GLU A 193 -16.19 6.45 -22.77
C GLU A 193 -17.42 6.39 -21.88
N ILE A 194 -17.43 5.49 -20.90
CA ILE A 194 -18.55 5.28 -19.99
C ILE A 194 -18.80 6.53 -19.14
N LEU A 195 -17.77 7.10 -18.52
CA LEU A 195 -17.87 8.30 -17.69
C LEU A 195 -18.39 9.53 -18.47
N SER A 196 -18.24 9.53 -19.79
CA SER A 196 -18.70 10.59 -20.69
C SER A 196 -20.14 10.40 -21.17
N ARG A 197 -20.79 9.26 -20.86
CA ARG A 197 -22.18 9.00 -21.23
C ARG A 197 -23.17 9.83 -20.38
N ARG A 198 -24.37 10.04 -20.94
CA ARG A 198 -25.50 10.65 -20.22
C ARG A 198 -26.20 9.68 -19.27
N THR A 199 -26.24 8.40 -19.61
CA THR A 199 -26.88 7.32 -18.83
C THR A 199 -25.94 6.12 -18.76
N LYS A 200 -26.08 5.30 -17.70
CA LYS A 200 -25.13 4.22 -17.38
C LYS A 200 -23.68 4.70 -17.42
N ASN A 201 -23.43 5.81 -16.73
CA ASN A 201 -22.18 6.56 -16.76
C ASN A 201 -21.24 6.25 -15.59
N ASN A 202 -21.55 5.21 -14.81
CA ASN A 202 -20.70 4.72 -13.74
C ASN A 202 -20.11 3.37 -14.17
N PRO A 203 -18.82 3.28 -14.52
CA PRO A 203 -18.21 2.00 -14.88
C PRO A 203 -18.01 1.13 -13.63
N VAL A 204 -18.14 -0.20 -13.81
CA VAL A 204 -17.76 -1.20 -12.80
C VAL A 204 -16.73 -2.12 -13.41
N LEU A 205 -15.51 -2.09 -12.88
CA LEU A 205 -14.41 -2.97 -13.21
C LEU A 205 -14.68 -4.35 -12.60
N ILE A 206 -14.88 -5.36 -13.44
CA ILE A 206 -15.22 -6.72 -13.04
C ILE A 206 -14.08 -7.63 -13.40
N GLY A 207 -13.45 -8.22 -12.39
CA GLY A 207 -12.33 -9.15 -12.55
C GLY A 207 -11.93 -9.76 -11.22
N GLU A 208 -11.10 -10.79 -11.26
CA GLU A 208 -10.58 -11.43 -10.05
C GLU A 208 -9.65 -10.49 -9.26
N PRO A 209 -9.40 -10.73 -7.97
CA PRO A 209 -8.41 -9.97 -7.21
C PRO A 209 -7.02 -10.07 -7.84
N GLY A 210 -6.27 -8.97 -7.83
CA GLY A 210 -4.90 -8.94 -8.35
C GLY A 210 -4.73 -8.73 -9.87
N VAL A 211 -5.81 -8.69 -10.66
CA VAL A 211 -5.71 -8.47 -12.12
C VAL A 211 -5.37 -7.03 -12.54
N GLY A 212 -5.30 -6.08 -11.60
CA GLY A 212 -4.98 -4.68 -11.87
C GLY A 212 -6.19 -3.75 -12.07
N LYS A 213 -7.31 -4.00 -11.38
CA LYS A 213 -8.50 -3.11 -11.39
C LYS A 213 -8.15 -1.69 -10.91
N THR A 214 -7.43 -1.58 -9.80
CA THR A 214 -6.97 -0.29 -9.25
C THR A 214 -6.00 0.42 -10.20
N ALA A 215 -5.11 -0.34 -10.87
CA ALA A 215 -4.18 0.21 -11.86
C ALA A 215 -4.89 0.90 -13.04
N ILE A 216 -6.06 0.40 -13.48
CA ILE A 216 -6.88 1.08 -14.51
C ILE A 216 -7.35 2.46 -14.03
N VAL A 217 -7.72 2.58 -12.76
CA VAL A 217 -8.20 3.84 -12.17
C VAL A 217 -7.05 4.82 -11.96
N GLU A 218 -5.89 4.34 -11.54
CA GLU A 218 -4.65 5.13 -11.48
C GLU A 218 -4.22 5.61 -12.86
N GLY A 219 -4.35 4.74 -13.88
CA GLY A 219 -4.11 5.09 -15.28
C GLY A 219 -5.05 6.18 -15.80
N LEU A 220 -6.34 6.12 -15.42
CA LEU A 220 -7.28 7.21 -15.68
C LEU A 220 -6.83 8.51 -15.02
N ALA A 221 -6.40 8.49 -13.75
CA ALA A 221 -5.93 9.68 -13.05
C ALA A 221 -4.70 10.29 -13.75
N ARG A 222 -3.75 9.46 -14.21
CA ARG A 222 -2.61 9.90 -15.03
C ARG A 222 -3.05 10.56 -16.33
N ARG A 223 -4.00 9.97 -17.06
CA ARG A 223 -4.51 10.55 -18.31
C ARG A 223 -5.23 11.88 -18.10
N ILE A 224 -6.00 12.02 -17.01
CA ILE A 224 -6.65 13.29 -16.66
C ILE A 224 -5.60 14.39 -16.43
N ILE A 225 -4.52 14.08 -15.69
CA ILE A 225 -3.43 15.02 -15.43
C ILE A 225 -2.63 15.34 -16.69
N ALA A 226 -2.44 14.38 -17.59
CA ALA A 226 -1.80 14.59 -18.90
C ALA A 226 -2.69 15.39 -19.88
N GLY A 227 -3.98 15.56 -19.59
CA GLY A 227 -4.94 16.17 -20.50
C GLY A 227 -5.36 15.24 -21.65
N ASP A 228 -4.96 13.96 -21.63
CA ASP A 228 -5.34 12.91 -22.59
C ASP A 228 -6.73 12.33 -22.25
N VAL A 229 -7.70 13.22 -22.12
CA VAL A 229 -9.11 12.89 -21.87
C VAL A 229 -10.04 13.91 -22.56
N PRO A 230 -11.29 13.53 -22.86
CA PRO A 230 -12.28 14.48 -23.38
C PRO A 230 -12.48 15.68 -22.45
N GLU A 231 -12.91 16.82 -23.01
CA GLU A 231 -13.22 18.05 -22.26
C GLU A 231 -14.11 17.80 -21.04
N SER A 232 -15.07 16.89 -21.15
CA SER A 232 -15.98 16.52 -20.07
C SER A 232 -15.30 15.88 -18.87
N LEU A 233 -14.05 15.42 -18.97
CA LEU A 233 -13.26 14.82 -17.89
C LEU A 233 -12.00 15.63 -17.52
N LYS A 234 -11.68 16.69 -18.27
CA LYS A 234 -10.57 17.57 -17.91
C LYS A 234 -10.81 18.22 -16.55
N ASN A 235 -9.73 18.38 -15.78
CA ASN A 235 -9.74 19.00 -14.44
C ASN A 235 -10.65 18.31 -13.40
N LYS A 236 -11.09 17.07 -13.67
CA LYS A 236 -11.75 16.25 -12.66
C LYS A 236 -10.73 15.65 -11.71
N ILE A 237 -11.19 15.35 -10.50
CA ILE A 237 -10.39 14.73 -9.45
C ILE A 237 -10.84 13.28 -9.32
N VAL A 238 -9.90 12.34 -9.34
CA VAL A 238 -10.22 10.92 -9.07
C VAL A 238 -9.90 10.63 -7.62
N TYR A 239 -10.92 10.22 -6.88
CA TYR A 239 -10.85 10.07 -5.43
C TYR A 239 -11.11 8.63 -5.01
N SER A 240 -10.10 7.96 -4.45
CA SER A 240 -10.25 6.59 -3.94
C SER A 240 -10.80 6.60 -2.52
N LEU A 241 -11.89 5.88 -2.28
CA LEU A 241 -12.45 5.69 -0.95
C LEU A 241 -11.68 4.64 -0.17
N ASP A 242 -11.38 4.90 1.10
CA ASP A 242 -10.80 3.90 2.01
C ASP A 242 -11.87 3.40 2.98
N LEU A 243 -12.48 2.27 2.64
CA LEU A 243 -13.53 1.66 3.47
C LEU A 243 -12.97 1.19 4.82
N SER A 244 -11.74 0.69 4.86
CA SER A 244 -11.10 0.23 6.10
C SER A 244 -10.92 1.37 7.10
N ALA A 245 -10.50 2.55 6.64
CA ALA A 245 -10.39 3.75 7.47
C ALA A 245 -11.75 4.21 8.03
N MET A 246 -12.84 3.99 7.29
CA MET A 246 -14.19 4.32 7.75
C MET A 246 -14.70 3.37 8.82
N VAL A 247 -14.37 2.07 8.72
CA VAL A 247 -14.70 1.04 9.72
C VAL A 247 -13.83 1.17 10.97
N ALA A 248 -12.57 1.59 10.82
CA ALA A 248 -11.64 1.74 11.91
C ALA A 248 -12.18 2.70 12.99
N GLY A 249 -12.24 2.21 14.23
CA GLY A 249 -12.71 2.98 15.38
C GLY A 249 -14.20 3.33 15.37
N SER A 250 -15.04 2.72 14.53
CA SER A 250 -16.50 2.78 14.71
C SER A 250 -16.94 1.74 15.73
N LYS A 251 -17.57 2.17 16.83
CA LYS A 251 -18.16 1.24 17.83
C LYS A 251 -19.54 0.78 17.41
N TYR A 252 -20.21 1.58 16.58
CA TYR A 252 -21.59 1.36 16.15
C TYR A 252 -21.73 1.55 14.64
N ARG A 253 -22.61 0.76 14.01
CA ARG A 253 -22.91 0.83 12.57
C ARG A 253 -23.31 2.23 12.08
N GLY A 254 -24.06 2.97 12.91
CA GLY A 254 -24.52 4.32 12.57
C GLY A 254 -23.38 5.32 12.34
N GLU A 255 -22.24 5.15 13.03
CA GLU A 255 -21.07 6.02 12.87
C GLU A 255 -20.41 5.83 11.49
N PHE A 256 -20.39 4.61 10.97
CA PHE A 256 -19.91 4.34 9.61
C PHE A 256 -20.82 4.98 8.56
N GLU A 257 -22.13 4.79 8.69
CA GLU A 257 -23.10 5.37 7.76
C GLU A 257 -23.05 6.91 7.78
N GLU A 258 -22.85 7.51 8.95
CA GLU A 258 -22.67 8.96 9.11
C GLU A 258 -21.37 9.46 8.46
N ARG A 259 -20.24 8.77 8.67
CA ARG A 259 -18.95 9.09 8.01
C ARG A 259 -19.06 9.03 6.49
N LEU A 260 -19.63 7.93 5.98
CA LEU A 260 -19.83 7.74 4.54
C LEU A 260 -20.78 8.79 3.97
N LYS A 261 -21.87 9.10 4.67
CA LYS A 261 -22.80 10.17 4.27
C LYS A 261 -22.10 11.53 4.23
N GLY A 262 -21.22 11.83 5.20
CA GLY A 262 -20.40 13.03 5.20
C GLY A 262 -19.53 13.15 3.95
N VAL A 263 -18.76 12.09 3.63
CA VAL A 263 -17.91 12.02 2.44
C VAL A 263 -18.72 12.17 1.14
N LEU A 264 -19.82 11.44 1.01
CA LEU A 264 -20.67 11.50 -0.17
C LEU A 264 -21.32 12.88 -0.36
N THR A 265 -21.73 13.53 0.75
CA THR A 265 -22.29 14.88 0.71
C THR A 265 -21.25 15.88 0.21
N GLU A 266 -20.00 15.77 0.64
CA GLU A 266 -18.91 16.63 0.16
C GLU A 266 -18.61 16.41 -1.32
N ILE A 267 -18.62 15.15 -1.78
CA ILE A 267 -18.48 14.81 -3.20
C ILE A 267 -19.64 15.40 -4.01
N SER A 268 -20.87 15.35 -3.49
CA SER A 268 -22.04 15.93 -4.15
C SER A 268 -21.94 17.44 -4.30
N LYS A 269 -21.40 18.14 -3.30
CA LYS A 269 -21.17 19.60 -3.35
C LYS A 269 -20.11 19.99 -4.39
N SER A 270 -19.26 19.05 -4.81
CA SER A 270 -18.28 19.28 -5.87
C SER A 270 -18.89 19.39 -7.28
N GLU A 271 -20.23 19.29 -7.41
CA GLU A 271 -20.98 19.40 -8.67
C GLU A 271 -20.42 18.51 -9.79
N GLY A 272 -20.02 17.29 -9.40
CA GLY A 272 -19.47 16.29 -10.32
C GLY A 272 -18.03 16.52 -10.76
N ARG A 273 -17.29 17.45 -10.11
CA ARG A 273 -15.84 17.61 -10.29
C ARG A 273 -15.06 16.38 -9.78
N ILE A 274 -15.55 15.75 -8.72
CA ILE A 274 -14.94 14.54 -8.14
C ILE A 274 -15.58 13.29 -8.76
N ILE A 275 -14.73 12.36 -9.17
CA ILE A 275 -15.08 10.98 -9.55
C ILE A 275 -14.66 10.08 -8.40
N LEU A 276 -15.63 9.42 -7.78
CA LEU A 276 -15.39 8.52 -6.65
C LEU A 276 -15.00 7.13 -7.14
N PHE A 277 -13.86 6.61 -6.73
CA PHE A 277 -13.50 5.20 -6.89
C PHE A 277 -13.83 4.44 -5.60
N ILE A 278 -14.60 3.35 -5.74
CA ILE A 278 -14.96 2.44 -4.65
C ILE A 278 -14.43 1.06 -5.02
N ASP A 279 -13.34 0.66 -4.37
CA ASP A 279 -12.90 -0.72 -4.41
C ASP A 279 -13.86 -1.60 -3.61
N GLU A 280 -13.99 -2.85 -4.03
CA GLU A 280 -14.95 -3.81 -3.46
C GLU A 280 -16.38 -3.24 -3.35
N LEU A 281 -16.90 -2.63 -4.44
CA LEU A 281 -18.19 -1.92 -4.48
C LEU A 281 -19.36 -2.71 -3.85
N HIS A 282 -19.34 -4.05 -3.95
CA HIS A 282 -20.35 -4.92 -3.38
C HIS A 282 -20.46 -4.83 -1.85
N THR A 283 -19.39 -4.48 -1.14
CA THR A 283 -19.36 -4.31 0.32
C THR A 283 -20.25 -3.15 0.77
N VAL A 284 -20.36 -2.10 -0.06
CA VAL A 284 -21.13 -0.89 0.25
C VAL A 284 -22.60 -1.04 -0.16
N VAL A 285 -22.90 -1.92 -1.11
CA VAL A 285 -24.18 -1.94 -1.84
C VAL A 285 -24.98 -3.24 -1.67
N GLY A 286 -24.33 -4.33 -1.24
CA GLY A 286 -24.87 -5.69 -1.31
C GLY A 286 -25.01 -6.45 0.02
N ALA A 287 -24.59 -5.86 1.13
CA ALA A 287 -24.37 -6.59 2.38
C ALA A 287 -25.66 -6.84 3.21
N GLY A 288 -26.82 -6.29 2.83
CA GLY A 288 -28.06 -6.36 3.63
C GLY A 288 -28.64 -7.75 3.92
N ALA A 289 -28.07 -8.85 3.38
CA ALA A 289 -28.58 -10.21 3.55
C ALA A 289 -27.88 -11.04 4.66
N ALA A 290 -26.76 -10.56 5.21
CA ALA A 290 -26.06 -11.22 6.31
C ALA A 290 -26.20 -10.37 7.59
N GLU A 291 -26.58 -11.00 8.72
CA GLU A 291 -26.57 -10.33 10.02
C GLU A 291 -25.17 -9.77 10.30
N GLY A 292 -25.05 -8.44 10.32
CA GLY A 292 -23.79 -7.73 10.63
C GLY A 292 -23.10 -7.03 9.46
N ALA A 293 -23.57 -7.16 8.22
CA ALA A 293 -22.89 -6.54 7.08
C ALA A 293 -23.43 -5.13 6.74
N MET A 294 -22.51 -4.27 6.28
CA MET A 294 -22.69 -2.83 6.05
C MET A 294 -23.52 -2.57 4.78
N ASP A 295 -24.76 -2.09 4.88
CA ASP A 295 -25.56 -1.74 3.70
C ASP A 295 -25.78 -0.23 3.61
N ALA A 296 -24.97 0.43 2.78
CA ALA A 296 -25.10 1.84 2.44
C ALA A 296 -25.74 2.06 1.06
N GLY A 297 -26.33 1.00 0.47
CA GLY A 297 -27.04 1.09 -0.81
C GLY A 297 -28.17 2.13 -0.79
N ASN A 298 -28.82 2.32 0.36
CA ASN A 298 -29.87 3.33 0.55
C ASN A 298 -29.36 4.78 0.45
N ILE A 299 -28.08 5.02 0.74
CA ILE A 299 -27.46 6.35 0.64
C ILE A 299 -26.98 6.60 -0.80
N LEU A 300 -26.38 5.59 -1.44
CA LEU A 300 -25.83 5.72 -2.79
C LEU A 300 -26.88 5.78 -3.90
N LYS A 301 -27.93 4.96 -3.83
CA LYS A 301 -28.95 4.84 -4.89
C LYS A 301 -29.61 6.18 -5.24
N PRO A 302 -30.07 7.02 -4.29
CA PRO A 302 -30.66 8.32 -4.61
C PRO A 302 -29.70 9.27 -5.32
N MET A 303 -28.43 9.31 -4.91
CA MET A 303 -27.42 10.22 -5.47
C MET A 303 -27.03 9.80 -6.89
N LEU A 304 -26.87 8.49 -7.13
CA LEU A 304 -26.68 7.92 -8.46
C LEU A 304 -27.91 8.11 -9.35
N ALA A 305 -29.12 8.08 -8.77
CA ALA A 305 -30.35 8.30 -9.50
C ALA A 305 -30.48 9.74 -10.02
N ARG A 306 -30.09 10.73 -9.20
CA ARG A 306 -30.08 12.16 -9.52
C ARG A 306 -28.88 12.58 -10.38
N GLY A 307 -27.83 11.76 -10.46
CA GLY A 307 -26.61 12.09 -11.20
C GLY A 307 -25.66 13.04 -10.46
N GLU A 308 -25.89 13.23 -9.15
CA GLU A 308 -25.06 14.02 -8.25
C GLU A 308 -23.72 13.33 -7.96
N LEU A 309 -23.70 12.00 -8.03
CA LEU A 309 -22.52 11.18 -7.83
C LEU A 309 -22.08 10.53 -9.14
N ARG A 310 -20.81 10.70 -9.50
CA ARG A 310 -20.12 9.87 -10.49
C ARG A 310 -19.14 8.95 -9.78
N CYS A 311 -19.21 7.66 -10.08
CA CYS A 311 -18.28 6.72 -9.48
C CYS A 311 -17.79 5.65 -10.44
N ILE A 312 -16.64 5.08 -10.08
CA ILE A 312 -16.04 3.89 -10.66
C ILE A 312 -16.07 2.83 -9.56
N GLY A 313 -16.70 1.68 -9.82
CA GLY A 313 -16.66 0.54 -8.90
C GLY A 313 -15.64 -0.50 -9.33
N ALA A 314 -15.14 -1.29 -8.38
CA ALA A 314 -14.45 -2.55 -8.68
C ALA A 314 -15.05 -3.70 -7.85
N THR A 315 -15.18 -4.89 -8.44
CA THR A 315 -15.74 -6.09 -7.77
C THR A 315 -15.39 -7.36 -8.55
N THR A 316 -15.72 -8.54 -8.03
CA THR A 316 -15.61 -9.82 -8.77
C THR A 316 -16.89 -10.10 -9.57
N LEU A 317 -16.81 -11.02 -10.54
CA LEU A 317 -17.97 -11.38 -11.37
C LEU A 317 -19.12 -11.96 -10.54
N ASN A 318 -18.79 -12.77 -9.53
CA ASN A 318 -19.78 -13.41 -8.67
C ASN A 318 -20.53 -12.39 -7.80
N GLU A 319 -19.80 -11.44 -7.21
CA GLU A 319 -20.39 -10.35 -6.43
C GLU A 319 -21.25 -9.43 -7.29
N TYR A 320 -20.77 -9.06 -8.49
CA TYR A 320 -21.53 -8.24 -9.42
C TYR A 320 -22.89 -8.87 -9.74
N ARG A 321 -22.90 -10.15 -10.11
CA ARG A 321 -24.12 -10.93 -10.39
C ARG A 321 -25.04 -11.02 -9.17
N LYS A 322 -24.47 -11.16 -7.98
CA LYS A 322 -25.24 -11.35 -6.75
C LYS A 322 -25.85 -10.04 -6.23
N HIS A 323 -25.13 -8.93 -6.31
CA HIS A 323 -25.46 -7.70 -5.59
C HIS A 323 -25.82 -6.51 -6.48
N ILE A 324 -25.31 -6.44 -7.71
CA ILE A 324 -25.50 -5.28 -8.61
C ILE A 324 -26.48 -5.63 -9.73
N GLU A 325 -26.29 -6.75 -10.41
CA GLU A 325 -27.12 -7.16 -11.57
C GLU A 325 -28.56 -7.48 -11.17
N LYS A 326 -28.77 -8.01 -9.96
CA LYS A 326 -30.11 -8.29 -9.43
C LYS A 326 -30.89 -7.04 -9.01
N ASP A 327 -30.23 -5.91 -8.80
CA ASP A 327 -30.87 -4.67 -8.38
C ASP A 327 -31.10 -3.75 -9.58
N ALA A 328 -32.37 -3.65 -10.00
CA ALA A 328 -32.78 -2.86 -11.15
C ALA A 328 -32.52 -1.33 -11.02
N ALA A 329 -32.27 -0.80 -9.83
CA ALA A 329 -31.88 0.60 -9.65
C ALA A 329 -30.40 0.80 -10.00
N LEU A 330 -29.54 -0.14 -9.56
CA LEU A 330 -28.09 -0.09 -9.75
C LEU A 330 -27.70 -0.50 -11.18
N GLU A 331 -28.30 -1.56 -11.71
CA GLU A 331 -28.08 -2.06 -13.07
C GLU A 331 -28.34 -0.99 -14.16
N ARG A 332 -29.25 -0.05 -13.86
CA ARG A 332 -29.57 1.09 -14.75
C ARG A 332 -28.58 2.25 -14.63
N ARG A 333 -27.67 2.24 -13.66
CA ARG A 333 -26.70 3.31 -13.39
C ARG A 333 -25.27 2.85 -13.65
N PHE A 334 -25.00 1.57 -13.51
CA PHE A 334 -23.69 0.98 -13.73
C PHE A 334 -23.55 0.37 -15.13
N GLN A 335 -22.31 0.35 -15.63
CA GLN A 335 -21.92 -0.34 -16.87
C GLN A 335 -20.74 -1.27 -16.56
N PRO A 336 -20.86 -2.59 -16.81
CA PRO A 336 -19.77 -3.53 -16.59
C PRO A 336 -18.63 -3.31 -17.58
N VAL A 337 -17.39 -3.43 -17.08
CA VAL A 337 -16.13 -3.44 -17.82
C VAL A 337 -15.35 -4.67 -17.33
N MET A 338 -15.23 -5.68 -18.20
CA MET A 338 -14.50 -6.90 -17.86
C MET A 338 -13.00 -6.63 -17.87
N VAL A 339 -12.32 -7.01 -16.80
CA VAL A 339 -10.87 -6.92 -16.66
C VAL A 339 -10.32 -8.33 -16.54
N ALA A 340 -9.77 -8.83 -17.64
CA ALA A 340 -9.17 -10.15 -17.69
C ALA A 340 -7.76 -10.15 -17.06
N GLN A 341 -7.37 -11.31 -16.55
CA GLN A 341 -5.97 -11.59 -16.21
C GLN A 341 -5.12 -11.41 -17.48
N PRO A 342 -3.97 -10.71 -17.41
CA PRO A 342 -3.06 -10.58 -18.53
C PRO A 342 -2.43 -11.93 -18.88
N SER A 343 -1.99 -12.09 -20.13
CA SER A 343 -1.16 -13.24 -20.51
C SER A 343 0.20 -13.20 -19.82
N VAL A 344 0.96 -14.30 -19.86
CA VAL A 344 2.34 -14.33 -19.34
C VAL A 344 3.23 -13.29 -20.04
N GLU A 345 3.07 -13.12 -21.36
CA GLU A 345 3.83 -12.13 -22.15
C GLU A 345 3.48 -10.68 -21.75
N ASP A 346 2.19 -10.41 -21.53
CA ASP A 346 1.72 -9.10 -21.07
C ASP A 346 2.20 -8.84 -19.64
N ALA A 347 2.19 -9.85 -18.76
CA ALA A 347 2.71 -9.75 -17.41
C ALA A 347 4.22 -9.45 -17.40
N ILE A 348 5.01 -10.07 -18.28
CA ILE A 348 6.43 -9.72 -18.45
C ILE A 348 6.59 -8.26 -18.87
N SER A 349 5.74 -7.77 -19.77
CA SER A 349 5.77 -6.37 -20.20
C SER A 349 5.41 -5.40 -19.07
N ILE A 350 4.44 -5.78 -18.23
CA ILE A 350 4.09 -5.04 -17.00
C ILE A 350 5.29 -5.00 -16.05
N LEU A 351 5.90 -6.15 -15.76
CA LEU A 351 7.08 -6.25 -14.89
C LEU A 351 8.26 -5.40 -15.42
N ARG A 352 8.50 -5.40 -16.73
CA ARG A 352 9.52 -4.56 -17.37
C ARG A 352 9.24 -3.07 -17.17
N GLY A 353 7.98 -2.65 -17.23
CA GLY A 353 7.57 -1.27 -16.97
C GLY A 353 7.71 -0.87 -15.50
N LEU A 354 7.52 -1.80 -14.57
CA LEU A 354 7.67 -1.57 -13.12
C LEU A 354 9.12 -1.72 -12.64
N LYS A 355 9.96 -2.46 -13.38
CA LYS A 355 11.34 -2.82 -13.02
C LYS A 355 12.12 -1.66 -12.42
N GLU A 356 12.14 -0.52 -13.10
CA GLU A 356 12.96 0.63 -12.69
C GLU A 356 12.57 1.15 -11.30
N ARG A 357 11.27 1.23 -11.00
CA ARG A 357 10.79 1.69 -9.68
C ARG A 357 11.18 0.73 -8.57
N TYR A 358 11.05 -0.57 -8.79
CA TYR A 358 11.45 -1.58 -7.80
C TYR A 358 12.96 -1.62 -7.60
N GLU A 359 13.75 -1.45 -8.66
CA GLU A 359 15.20 -1.31 -8.56
C GLU A 359 15.61 -0.10 -7.72
N VAL A 360 14.97 1.06 -7.90
CA VAL A 360 15.25 2.26 -7.11
C VAL A 360 14.82 2.10 -5.65
N HIS A 361 13.61 1.57 -5.43
CA HIS A 361 13.03 1.36 -4.11
C HIS A 361 13.93 0.48 -3.24
N HIS A 362 14.27 -0.70 -3.74
CA HIS A 362 15.12 -1.67 -3.04
C HIS A 362 16.61 -1.36 -3.17
N GLY A 363 17.03 -0.58 -4.16
CA GLY A 363 18.45 -0.33 -4.42
C GLY A 363 19.19 -1.59 -4.88
N VAL A 364 18.53 -2.40 -5.70
CA VAL A 364 19.09 -3.61 -6.34
C VAL A 364 18.87 -3.53 -7.84
N LYS A 365 19.46 -4.45 -8.60
CA LYS A 365 19.20 -4.58 -10.03
C LYS A 365 18.41 -5.86 -10.30
N ILE A 366 17.50 -5.84 -11.25
CA ILE A 366 16.64 -6.98 -11.58
C ILE A 366 16.94 -7.41 -13.01
N LYS A 367 17.40 -8.65 -13.21
CA LYS A 367 17.66 -9.15 -14.56
C LYS A 367 16.35 -9.37 -15.31
N ASP A 368 16.37 -9.22 -16.62
CA ASP A 368 15.19 -9.50 -17.46
C ASP A 368 14.76 -10.97 -17.32
N SER A 369 15.74 -11.86 -17.20
CA SER A 369 15.55 -13.28 -16.93
C SER A 369 14.74 -13.53 -15.65
N ALA A 370 14.98 -12.76 -14.58
CA ALA A 370 14.20 -12.82 -13.35
C ALA A 370 12.74 -12.39 -13.56
N LEU A 371 12.47 -11.40 -14.41
CA LEU A 371 11.10 -10.98 -14.73
C LEU A 371 10.34 -12.08 -15.47
N VAL A 372 11.02 -12.71 -16.44
CA VAL A 372 10.46 -13.86 -17.17
C VAL A 372 10.16 -15.01 -16.20
N ALA A 373 11.12 -15.36 -15.34
CA ALA A 373 10.93 -16.39 -14.33
C ALA A 373 9.77 -16.05 -13.37
N ALA A 374 9.65 -14.80 -12.92
CA ALA A 374 8.58 -14.39 -12.02
C ALA A 374 7.20 -14.57 -12.66
N ALA A 375 7.03 -14.19 -13.93
CA ALA A 375 5.79 -14.39 -14.65
C ALA A 375 5.49 -15.89 -14.91
N VAL A 376 6.46 -16.63 -15.44
CA VAL A 376 6.28 -18.04 -15.82
C VAL A 376 6.07 -18.95 -14.60
N LEU A 377 6.92 -18.82 -13.57
CA LEU A 377 6.85 -19.68 -12.39
C LEU A 377 5.61 -19.36 -11.56
N SER A 378 5.22 -18.09 -11.43
CA SER A 378 3.98 -17.74 -10.72
C SER A 378 2.74 -18.23 -11.46
N ASP A 379 2.71 -18.15 -12.80
CA ASP A 379 1.60 -18.67 -13.58
C ASP A 379 1.46 -20.19 -13.42
N ARG A 380 2.59 -20.90 -13.43
CA ARG A 380 2.63 -22.36 -13.35
C ARG A 380 2.33 -22.93 -11.96
N TYR A 381 2.91 -22.36 -10.92
CA TYR A 381 2.93 -22.98 -9.58
C TYR A 381 2.04 -22.30 -8.54
N ILE A 382 1.53 -21.09 -8.81
CA ILE A 382 0.67 -20.34 -7.89
C ILE A 382 -0.71 -20.17 -8.53
N ALA A 383 -1.58 -21.16 -8.34
CA ALA A 383 -2.88 -21.25 -9.02
C ALA A 383 -4.02 -20.47 -8.34
N ASP A 384 -3.88 -20.14 -7.06
CA ASP A 384 -4.87 -19.45 -6.23
C ASP A 384 -4.82 -17.92 -6.35
N ARG A 385 -3.81 -17.39 -7.04
CA ARG A 385 -3.61 -15.96 -7.31
C ARG A 385 -3.52 -15.70 -8.82
N PHE A 386 -3.82 -14.47 -9.20
CA PHE A 386 -3.90 -14.05 -10.60
C PHE A 386 -2.73 -13.13 -10.98
N LEU A 387 -2.32 -13.17 -12.24
CA LEU A 387 -1.40 -12.19 -12.81
C LEU A 387 -2.10 -10.82 -12.92
N PRO A 388 -1.35 -9.69 -12.88
CA PRO A 388 0.10 -9.62 -12.69
C PRO A 388 0.54 -9.64 -11.21
N ASP A 389 -0.39 -9.54 -10.26
CA ASP A 389 -0.11 -9.38 -8.81
C ASP A 389 0.90 -10.40 -8.27
N LYS A 390 0.65 -11.70 -8.46
CA LYS A 390 1.56 -12.75 -7.97
C LYS A 390 2.99 -12.66 -8.53
N ALA A 391 3.16 -12.15 -9.75
CA ALA A 391 4.49 -12.02 -10.36
C ALA A 391 5.21 -10.77 -9.86
N ILE A 392 4.47 -9.67 -9.63
CA ILE A 392 4.98 -8.45 -9.02
C ILE A 392 5.45 -8.76 -7.59
N ASP A 393 4.66 -9.51 -6.82
CA ASP A 393 4.97 -9.90 -5.45
C ASP A 393 6.24 -10.77 -5.36
N LEU A 394 6.41 -11.73 -6.28
CA LEU A 394 7.65 -12.50 -6.37
C LEU A 394 8.88 -11.65 -6.69
N MET A 395 8.74 -10.70 -7.62
CA MET A 395 9.80 -9.75 -7.96
C MET A 395 10.15 -8.89 -6.75
N ASP A 396 9.15 -8.40 -6.03
CA ASP A 396 9.29 -7.55 -4.85
C ASP A 396 9.96 -8.30 -3.69
N GLU A 397 9.47 -9.48 -3.33
CA GLU A 397 10.06 -10.30 -2.26
C GLU A 397 11.51 -10.68 -2.57
N SER A 398 11.79 -11.03 -3.83
CA SER A 398 13.16 -11.38 -4.25
C SER A 398 14.11 -10.17 -4.15
N ALA A 399 13.64 -8.99 -4.55
CA ALA A 399 14.40 -7.75 -4.43
C ALA A 399 14.61 -7.35 -2.96
N ALA A 400 13.58 -7.45 -2.12
CA ALA A 400 13.64 -7.17 -0.69
C ALA A 400 14.58 -8.13 0.05
N LYS A 401 14.56 -9.42 -0.32
CA LYS A 401 15.45 -10.44 0.22
C LYS A 401 16.91 -10.13 -0.12
N LEU A 402 17.21 -9.87 -1.40
CA LEU A 402 18.56 -9.50 -1.83
C LEU A 402 19.04 -8.23 -1.13
N ARG A 403 18.15 -7.24 -0.99
CA ARG A 403 18.44 -6.02 -0.23
C ARG A 403 18.83 -6.32 1.22
N THR A 404 18.09 -7.18 1.89
CA THR A 404 18.39 -7.61 3.26
C THR A 404 19.76 -8.29 3.34
N GLU A 405 20.11 -9.13 2.36
CA GLU A 405 21.42 -9.79 2.28
C GLU A 405 22.56 -8.77 2.09
N ILE A 406 22.38 -7.74 1.25
CA ILE A 406 23.36 -6.66 1.03
C ILE A 406 23.60 -5.84 2.29
N ASP A 407 22.53 -5.51 3.03
CA ASP A 407 22.63 -4.69 4.24
C ASP A 407 23.22 -5.48 5.42
N SER A 408 23.08 -6.81 5.39
CA SER A 408 23.58 -7.74 6.40
C SER A 408 25.05 -8.10 6.21
N MET A 409 25.64 -8.64 7.27
CA MET A 409 27.00 -9.18 7.21
C MET A 409 27.00 -10.51 6.42
N PRO A 410 27.93 -10.70 5.47
CA PRO A 410 28.07 -11.98 4.78
C PRO A 410 28.32 -13.12 5.77
N THR A 411 27.74 -14.30 5.51
CA THR A 411 27.85 -15.47 6.39
C THR A 411 29.30 -15.86 6.65
N GLU A 412 30.15 -15.84 5.62
CA GLU A 412 31.59 -16.13 5.75
C GLU A 412 32.29 -15.18 6.74
N LEU A 413 31.91 -13.90 6.75
CA LEU A 413 32.47 -12.90 7.66
C LEU A 413 31.92 -13.06 9.09
N ASP A 414 30.62 -13.35 9.24
CA ASP A 414 30.01 -13.60 10.55
C ASP A 414 30.60 -14.84 11.22
N GLU A 415 30.82 -15.93 10.47
CA GLU A 415 31.48 -17.14 10.95
C GLU A 415 32.90 -16.87 11.45
N LEU A 416 33.70 -16.11 10.69
CA LEU A 416 35.05 -15.73 11.09
C LEU A 416 35.04 -14.85 12.35
N LEU A 417 34.14 -13.88 12.46
CA LEU A 417 34.05 -13.02 13.64
C LEU A 417 33.61 -13.79 14.88
N ARG A 418 32.68 -14.75 14.74
CA ARG A 418 32.32 -15.67 15.83
C ARG A 418 33.51 -16.53 16.24
N ARG A 419 34.30 -17.03 15.28
CA ARG A 419 35.52 -17.80 15.56
C ARG A 419 36.56 -16.97 16.29
N VAL A 420 36.80 -15.73 15.85
CA VAL A 420 37.68 -14.77 16.55
C VAL A 420 37.22 -14.57 17.99
N MET A 421 35.93 -14.32 18.21
CA MET A 421 35.39 -14.12 19.56
C MET A 421 35.59 -15.36 20.46
N GLN A 422 35.36 -16.57 19.94
CA GLN A 422 35.62 -17.81 20.67
C GLN A 422 37.09 -17.95 21.07
N LEU A 423 38.01 -17.71 20.13
CA LEU A 423 39.45 -17.78 20.37
C LEU A 423 39.92 -16.71 21.37
N GLU A 424 39.34 -15.50 21.36
CA GLU A 424 39.64 -14.46 22.36
C GLU A 424 39.19 -14.85 23.76
N ILE A 425 38.04 -15.51 23.89
CA ILE A 425 37.55 -16.03 25.18
C ILE A 425 38.47 -17.14 25.69
N GLU A 426 38.83 -18.10 24.82
CA GLU A 426 39.78 -19.18 25.18
C GLU A 426 41.15 -18.61 25.57
N GLN A 427 41.68 -17.63 24.82
CA GLN A 427 42.93 -16.96 25.13
C GLN A 427 42.88 -16.33 26.53
N GLN A 428 41.78 -15.66 26.86
CA GLN A 428 41.64 -14.97 28.15
C GLN A 428 41.50 -15.93 29.32
N ALA A 429 40.89 -17.10 29.11
CA ALA A 429 40.80 -18.16 30.11
C ALA A 429 42.18 -18.79 30.40
N LEU A 430 43.00 -19.02 29.37
CA LEU A 430 44.29 -19.70 29.49
C LEU A 430 45.46 -18.77 29.86
N LYS A 431 45.27 -17.45 29.79
CA LYS A 431 46.34 -16.46 30.00
C LYS A 431 47.05 -16.53 31.36
N ASN A 432 46.35 -17.00 32.39
CA ASN A 432 46.88 -17.09 33.75
C ASN A 432 47.29 -18.52 34.15
N GLU A 433 47.07 -19.51 33.28
CA GLU A 433 47.43 -20.90 33.52
C GLU A 433 48.93 -21.13 33.29
N LYS A 434 49.53 -22.02 34.08
CA LYS A 434 50.99 -22.24 34.11
C LYS A 434 51.40 -23.66 33.76
N ASP A 435 50.46 -24.57 33.58
CA ASP A 435 50.78 -25.94 33.20
C ASP A 435 51.26 -26.00 31.73
N PRO A 436 52.17 -26.94 31.38
CA PRO A 436 52.76 -27.00 30.04
C PRO A 436 51.74 -27.16 28.91
N ALA A 437 50.62 -27.84 29.15
CA ALA A 437 49.60 -28.08 28.14
C ALA A 437 48.79 -26.80 27.83
N SER A 438 48.44 -26.02 28.85
CA SER A 438 47.79 -24.72 28.68
C SER A 438 48.67 -23.72 27.94
N VAL A 439 49.99 -23.70 28.21
CA VAL A 439 50.94 -22.83 27.51
C VAL A 439 51.06 -23.19 26.02
N GLU A 440 51.12 -24.48 25.68
CA GLU A 440 51.14 -24.93 24.28
C GLU A 440 49.81 -24.60 23.57
N ARG A 441 48.67 -24.83 24.24
CA ARG A 441 47.35 -24.51 23.69
C ARG A 441 47.18 -23.00 23.47
N LEU A 442 47.64 -22.17 24.40
CA LEU A 442 47.63 -20.72 24.28
C LEU A 442 48.40 -20.25 23.04
N ALA A 443 49.61 -20.80 22.80
CA ALA A 443 50.40 -20.46 21.62
C ALA A 443 49.68 -20.79 20.30
N ARG A 444 49.00 -21.96 20.22
CA ARG A 444 48.18 -22.31 19.05
C ARG A 444 46.97 -21.39 18.87
N ILE A 445 46.29 -21.03 19.97
CA ILE A 445 45.15 -20.09 19.92
C ILE A 445 45.61 -18.73 19.43
N GLU A 446 46.78 -18.25 19.85
CA GLU A 446 47.33 -16.97 19.38
C GLU A 446 47.61 -16.98 17.87
N GLU A 447 48.13 -18.08 17.35
CA GLU A 447 48.35 -18.28 15.90
C GLU A 447 47.02 -18.32 15.12
N GLU A 448 46.06 -19.15 15.56
CA GLU A 448 44.72 -19.24 14.95
C GLU A 448 43.96 -17.89 15.01
N LEU A 449 44.13 -17.15 16.11
CA LEU A 449 43.50 -15.84 16.31
C LEU A 449 44.09 -14.80 15.37
N LEU A 450 45.41 -14.79 15.18
CA LEU A 450 46.07 -13.87 14.25
C LEU A 450 45.60 -14.12 12.82
N GLU A 451 45.55 -15.38 12.39
CA GLU A 451 45.08 -15.76 11.06
C GLU A 451 43.61 -15.36 10.85
N SER A 452 42.73 -15.73 11.79
CA SER A 452 41.29 -15.42 11.73
C SER A 452 41.02 -13.91 11.74
N LYS A 453 41.81 -13.12 12.50
CA LYS A 453 41.73 -11.66 12.50
C LYS A 453 42.14 -11.06 11.16
N GLN A 454 43.26 -11.51 10.59
CA GLN A 454 43.70 -11.02 9.27
C GLN A 454 42.68 -11.32 8.17
N GLN A 455 42.12 -12.53 8.16
CA GLN A 455 41.09 -12.92 7.19
C GLN A 455 39.81 -12.09 7.37
N SER A 456 39.32 -11.94 8.61
CA SER A 456 38.11 -11.15 8.90
C SER A 456 38.29 -9.66 8.62
N ASP A 457 39.44 -9.06 8.93
CA ASP A 457 39.72 -7.64 8.64
C ASP A 457 39.78 -7.39 7.12
N SER A 458 40.40 -8.30 6.36
CA SER A 458 40.44 -8.24 4.89
C SER A 458 39.04 -8.30 4.28
N LEU A 459 38.25 -9.30 4.67
CA LEU A 459 36.87 -9.48 4.21
C LEU A 459 35.96 -8.32 4.62
N LYS A 460 36.13 -7.79 5.84
CA LYS A 460 35.39 -6.62 6.33
C LYS A 460 35.72 -5.37 5.53
N ALA A 461 37.00 -5.15 5.21
CA ALA A 461 37.41 -4.02 4.36
C ALA A 461 36.81 -4.15 2.95
N GLN A 462 36.86 -5.34 2.34
CA GLN A 462 36.23 -5.61 1.05
C GLN A 462 34.71 -5.35 1.08
N TRP A 463 34.01 -5.90 2.07
CA TRP A 463 32.56 -5.70 2.26
C TRP A 463 32.18 -4.22 2.42
N GLN A 464 32.95 -3.45 3.19
CA GLN A 464 32.71 -2.01 3.35
C GLN A 464 32.86 -1.24 2.03
N VAL A 465 33.87 -1.57 1.22
CA VAL A 465 34.09 -0.94 -0.09
C VAL A 465 32.95 -1.28 -1.06
N GLU A 466 32.53 -2.55 -1.11
CA GLU A 466 31.42 -3.01 -1.95
C GLU A 466 30.11 -2.32 -1.53
N LYS A 467 29.77 -2.32 -0.23
CA LYS A 467 28.56 -1.68 0.31
C LYS A 467 28.49 -0.18 0.03
N GLN A 468 29.63 0.52 0.12
CA GLN A 468 29.69 1.94 -0.23
C GLN A 468 29.45 2.18 -1.73
N GLY A 469 29.98 1.32 -2.60
CA GLY A 469 29.72 1.36 -4.04
C GLY A 469 28.23 1.23 -4.38
N ILE A 470 27.58 0.22 -3.81
CA ILE A 470 26.13 0.00 -3.97
C ILE A 470 25.32 1.21 -3.49
N THR A 471 25.71 1.80 -2.35
CA THR A 471 25.03 2.97 -1.79
C THR A 471 25.13 4.19 -2.70
N ARG A 472 26.29 4.40 -3.35
CA ARG A 472 26.47 5.48 -4.35
C ARG A 472 25.60 5.27 -5.59
N LEU A 473 25.59 4.05 -6.15
CA LEU A 473 24.71 3.72 -7.29
C LEU A 473 23.25 4.01 -6.99
N ARG A 474 22.77 3.64 -5.79
CA ARG A 474 21.41 3.92 -5.36
C ARG A 474 21.09 5.41 -5.33
N GLY A 475 22.01 6.23 -4.80
CA GLY A 475 21.88 7.68 -4.78
C GLY A 475 21.69 8.24 -6.19
N LEU A 476 22.55 7.83 -7.12
CA LEU A 476 22.48 8.26 -8.53
C LEU A 476 21.16 7.83 -9.20
N LYS A 477 20.73 6.57 -9.03
CA LYS A 477 19.45 6.10 -9.60
C LYS A 477 18.26 6.89 -9.08
N LYS A 478 18.22 7.20 -7.77
CA LYS A 478 17.16 8.01 -7.16
C LYS A 478 17.14 9.45 -7.70
N GLU A 479 18.31 10.04 -7.93
CA GLU A 479 18.42 11.36 -8.55
C GLU A 479 17.93 11.35 -10.01
N ILE A 480 18.28 10.31 -10.78
CA ILE A 480 17.80 10.14 -12.16
C ILE A 480 16.27 10.04 -12.19
N GLU A 481 15.67 9.22 -11.33
CA GLU A 481 14.21 9.10 -11.24
C GLU A 481 13.55 10.45 -10.88
N SER A 482 14.11 11.18 -9.91
CA SER A 482 13.62 12.52 -9.56
C SER A 482 13.69 13.48 -10.74
N VAL A 483 14.77 13.44 -11.52
CA VAL A 483 14.94 14.28 -12.72
C VAL A 483 13.93 13.89 -13.81
N ARG A 484 13.66 12.59 -14.01
CA ARG A 484 12.63 12.11 -14.95
C ARG A 484 11.24 12.59 -14.56
N ASN A 485 10.89 12.53 -13.27
CA ASN A 485 9.62 13.06 -12.77
C ASN A 485 9.51 14.59 -12.96
N ASP A 486 10.61 15.32 -12.71
CA ASP A 486 10.69 16.76 -12.97
C ASP A 486 10.52 17.10 -14.46
N MET A 487 11.06 16.26 -15.36
CA MET A 487 10.88 16.40 -16.81
C MET A 487 9.41 16.22 -17.22
N GLU A 488 8.74 15.18 -16.71
CA GLU A 488 7.30 15.00 -16.95
C GLU A 488 6.49 16.18 -16.40
N GLY A 489 6.91 16.76 -15.27
CA GLY A 489 6.31 17.98 -14.71
C GLY A 489 6.50 19.20 -15.63
N ALA A 490 7.72 19.42 -16.13
CA ALA A 490 8.07 20.54 -17.00
C ALA A 490 7.37 20.45 -18.37
N GLU A 491 7.29 19.24 -18.96
CA GLU A 491 6.58 18.99 -20.20
C GLU A 491 5.09 19.34 -20.07
N ARG A 492 4.45 18.93 -18.97
CA ARG A 492 3.05 19.27 -18.67
C ARG A 492 2.83 20.77 -18.46
N ALA A 493 3.80 21.46 -17.85
CA ALA A 493 3.73 22.90 -17.62
C ALA A 493 4.07 23.74 -18.87
N TYR A 494 4.42 23.10 -19.99
CA TYR A 494 4.99 23.75 -21.18
C TYR A 494 6.24 24.59 -20.88
N ASP A 495 6.98 24.25 -19.81
CA ASP A 495 8.25 24.88 -19.46
C ASP A 495 9.39 24.23 -20.27
N LEU A 496 9.47 24.63 -21.55
CA LEU A 496 10.44 24.10 -22.50
C LEU A 496 11.89 24.40 -22.10
N ASN A 497 12.12 25.48 -21.33
CA ASN A 497 13.45 25.84 -20.85
C ASN A 497 13.93 24.84 -19.80
N ARG A 498 13.12 24.61 -18.76
CA ARG A 498 13.44 23.63 -17.72
C ARG A 498 13.53 22.21 -18.30
N LEU A 499 12.65 21.85 -19.23
CA LEU A 499 12.70 20.55 -19.90
C LEU A 499 14.01 20.37 -20.67
N ALA A 500 14.47 21.38 -21.41
CA ALA A 500 15.73 21.32 -22.14
C ALA A 500 16.95 21.22 -21.21
N GLU A 501 16.97 21.99 -20.12
CA GLU A 501 18.03 21.93 -19.10
C GLU A 501 18.15 20.53 -18.48
N LEU A 502 17.01 19.93 -18.11
CA LEU A 502 17.00 18.59 -17.53
C LEU A 502 17.36 17.52 -18.56
N LYS A 503 16.76 17.56 -19.75
CA LYS A 503 16.93 16.53 -20.80
C LYS A 503 18.32 16.51 -21.42
N TYR A 504 18.95 17.66 -21.62
CA TYR A 504 20.24 17.77 -22.30
C TYR A 504 21.40 18.15 -21.39
N GLY A 505 21.14 18.57 -20.15
CA GLY A 505 22.15 18.87 -19.15
C GLY A 505 22.21 17.80 -18.07
N ARG A 506 21.32 17.90 -17.09
CA ARG A 506 21.42 17.14 -15.83
C ARG A 506 21.22 15.63 -15.99
N LEU A 507 20.27 15.19 -16.82
CA LEU A 507 20.00 13.77 -17.03
C LEU A 507 21.19 13.04 -17.68
N PRO A 508 21.77 13.51 -18.81
CA PRO A 508 22.96 12.90 -19.40
C PRO A 508 24.16 12.87 -18.45
N GLU A 509 24.35 13.92 -17.64
CA GLU A 509 25.42 13.97 -16.64
C GLU A 509 25.26 12.85 -15.59
N LEU A 510 24.06 12.69 -15.04
CA LEU A 510 23.75 11.64 -14.06
C LEU A 510 23.87 10.24 -14.68
N GLU A 511 23.40 10.04 -15.91
CA GLU A 511 23.51 8.77 -16.63
C GLU A 511 24.97 8.40 -16.90
N HIS A 512 25.82 9.36 -17.29
CA HIS A 512 27.25 9.14 -17.46
C HIS A 512 27.94 8.78 -16.14
N ARG A 513 27.60 9.47 -15.04
CA ARG A 513 28.12 9.14 -13.70
C ARG A 513 27.69 7.74 -13.27
N LEU A 514 26.43 7.38 -13.47
CA LEU A 514 25.89 6.05 -13.17
C LEU A 514 26.67 4.98 -13.94
N GLN A 515 26.86 5.16 -15.25
CA GLN A 515 27.61 4.23 -16.08
C GLN A 515 29.05 4.05 -15.61
N SER A 516 29.73 5.15 -15.24
CA SER A 516 31.11 5.08 -14.75
C SER A 516 31.24 4.33 -13.42
N GLU A 517 30.30 4.51 -12.48
CA GLU A 517 30.28 3.75 -11.22
C GLU A 517 29.92 2.27 -11.46
N GLU A 518 29.02 1.97 -12.39
CA GLU A 518 28.72 0.59 -12.78
C GLU A 518 29.94 -0.13 -13.40
N GLU A 519 30.73 0.57 -14.22
CA GLU A 519 31.97 0.03 -14.80
C GLU A 519 33.03 -0.23 -13.73
N LEU A 520 33.22 0.68 -12.77
CA LEU A 520 34.14 0.50 -11.64
C LEU A 520 33.76 -0.71 -10.77
N LEU A 521 32.47 -0.97 -10.57
CA LEU A 521 31.98 -2.15 -9.86
C LEU A 521 32.14 -3.43 -10.68
N LYS A 522 31.91 -3.38 -12.00
CA LYS A 522 32.14 -4.52 -12.91
C LYS A 522 33.60 -4.93 -12.99
N GLU A 523 34.54 -3.99 -13.04
CA GLU A 523 35.98 -4.32 -13.06
C GLU A 523 36.39 -5.06 -11.77
N LYS A 524 35.84 -4.63 -10.62
CA LYS A 524 36.04 -5.31 -9.33
C LYS A 524 35.36 -6.68 -9.25
N ARG A 525 34.31 -6.93 -10.06
CA ARG A 525 33.57 -8.20 -10.15
C ARG A 525 34.40 -9.37 -10.70
N ASN A 526 35.48 -9.09 -11.43
CA ASN A 526 36.44 -10.12 -11.85
C ASN A 526 37.27 -10.67 -10.67
N HIS A 527 37.19 -10.04 -9.50
CA HIS A 527 37.62 -10.60 -8.23
C HIS A 527 36.37 -11.03 -7.46
N LYS A 528 36.44 -12.19 -6.80
CA LYS A 528 35.31 -12.86 -6.13
C LYS A 528 34.54 -11.88 -5.21
N MET A 529 33.40 -11.35 -5.67
CA MET A 529 32.56 -10.42 -4.91
C MET A 529 31.92 -11.11 -3.70
N LEU A 530 31.80 -10.39 -2.59
CA LEU A 530 31.12 -10.87 -1.38
C LEU A 530 29.61 -10.65 -1.44
N LEU A 531 29.17 -9.61 -2.17
CA LEU A 531 27.76 -9.25 -2.27
C LEU A 531 27.18 -9.51 -3.66
N LYS A 532 25.98 -10.10 -3.70
CA LYS A 532 25.16 -10.21 -4.90
C LYS A 532 24.29 -8.94 -5.01
N GLU A 533 24.31 -8.29 -6.17
CA GLU A 533 23.58 -7.03 -6.42
C GLU A 533 22.41 -7.17 -7.39
N GLU A 534 22.33 -8.31 -8.08
CA GLU A 534 21.37 -8.56 -9.15
C GLU A 534 20.44 -9.71 -8.78
N VAL A 535 19.13 -9.49 -8.86
CA VAL A 535 18.11 -10.54 -8.78
C VAL A 535 18.11 -11.33 -10.09
N ASP A 536 18.22 -12.65 -9.99
CA ASP A 536 18.16 -13.59 -11.13
C ASP A 536 17.05 -14.65 -10.98
N GLU A 537 16.99 -15.58 -11.93
CA GLU A 537 15.97 -16.64 -11.96
C GLU A 537 16.03 -17.54 -10.73
N ASP A 538 17.23 -17.79 -10.20
CA ASP A 538 17.44 -18.62 -9.00
C ASP A 538 16.82 -17.97 -7.76
N ASP A 539 16.90 -16.64 -7.65
CA ASP A 539 16.31 -15.92 -6.52
C ASP A 539 14.79 -16.01 -6.54
N ILE A 540 14.17 -15.83 -7.71
CA ILE A 540 12.73 -16.01 -7.90
C ILE A 540 12.34 -17.45 -7.56
N ALA A 541 13.06 -18.44 -8.10
CA ALA A 541 12.75 -19.85 -7.87
C ALA A 541 12.87 -20.23 -6.39
N LYS A 542 13.83 -19.66 -5.64
CA LYS A 542 13.95 -19.85 -4.18
C LYS A 542 12.74 -19.29 -3.43
N VAL A 543 12.18 -18.16 -3.86
CA VAL A 543 10.96 -17.60 -3.25
C VAL A 543 9.75 -18.47 -3.57
N VAL A 544 9.56 -18.87 -4.84
CA VAL A 544 8.46 -19.77 -5.24
C VAL A 544 8.57 -21.12 -4.51
N SER A 545 9.78 -21.66 -4.37
CA SER A 545 10.04 -22.89 -3.61
C SER A 545 9.62 -22.77 -2.15
N ARG A 546 9.86 -21.62 -1.51
CA ARG A 546 9.40 -21.36 -0.14
C ARG A 546 7.88 -21.30 -0.04
N TRP A 547 7.21 -20.69 -1.01
CA TRP A 547 5.74 -20.55 -1.00
C TRP A 547 5.02 -21.87 -1.28
N THR A 548 5.57 -22.67 -2.19
CA THR A 548 4.90 -23.88 -2.73
C THR A 548 5.43 -25.18 -2.12
N GLY A 549 6.63 -25.17 -1.53
CA GLY A 549 7.34 -26.35 -1.05
C GLY A 549 8.05 -27.17 -2.16
N ILE A 550 7.91 -26.77 -3.43
CA ILE A 550 8.52 -27.48 -4.56
C ILE A 550 10.03 -27.15 -4.63
N PRO A 551 10.93 -28.13 -4.77
CA PRO A 551 12.38 -27.87 -4.83
C PRO A 551 12.81 -27.01 -6.04
N VAL A 552 13.75 -26.09 -5.81
CA VAL A 552 14.31 -25.19 -6.83
C VAL A 552 14.88 -25.95 -8.04
N THR A 553 15.58 -27.06 -7.80
CA THR A 553 16.15 -27.91 -8.86
C THR A 553 15.08 -28.42 -9.82
N ARG A 554 13.89 -28.76 -9.31
CA ARG A 554 12.76 -29.17 -10.15
C ARG A 554 12.22 -28.00 -10.97
N MET A 555 12.17 -26.77 -10.44
CA MET A 555 11.67 -25.60 -11.17
C MET A 555 12.59 -25.12 -12.28
N LEU A 556 13.91 -25.14 -12.04
CA LEU A 556 14.90 -24.64 -13.00
C LEU A 556 15.20 -25.62 -14.15
N THR A 557 14.78 -26.87 -14.02
CA THR A 557 14.92 -27.86 -15.10
C THR A 557 14.00 -27.48 -16.26
N GLY A 558 14.55 -27.27 -17.45
CA GLY A 558 13.79 -26.85 -18.63
C GLY A 558 12.70 -27.86 -19.00
N GLU A 559 11.52 -27.37 -19.42
CA GLU A 559 10.39 -28.23 -19.79
C GLU A 559 10.76 -29.24 -20.89
N ARG A 560 11.62 -28.83 -21.83
CA ARG A 560 12.14 -29.71 -22.88
C ARG A 560 12.95 -30.89 -22.33
N GLU A 561 13.77 -30.65 -21.32
CA GLU A 561 14.61 -31.68 -20.70
C GLU A 561 13.76 -32.64 -19.87
N LYS A 562 12.77 -32.12 -19.13
CA LYS A 562 11.78 -32.95 -18.42
C LYS A 562 10.99 -33.85 -19.37
N LEU A 563 10.55 -33.32 -20.51
CA LEU A 563 9.79 -34.08 -21.49
C LEU A 563 10.63 -35.10 -22.26
N ALA A 564 11.92 -34.83 -22.47
CA ALA A 564 12.84 -35.76 -23.13
C ALA A 564 13.05 -37.06 -22.32
N HIS A 565 12.99 -36.97 -21.00
CA HIS A 565 13.16 -38.10 -20.08
C HIS A 565 11.85 -38.53 -19.40
N LEU A 566 10.69 -38.10 -19.91
CA LEU A 566 9.39 -38.35 -19.28
C LEU A 566 9.12 -39.85 -19.09
N GLU A 567 9.42 -40.66 -20.10
CA GLU A 567 9.23 -42.12 -20.05
C GLU A 567 10.14 -42.77 -19.00
N ASP A 568 11.42 -42.40 -18.96
CA ASP A 568 12.38 -42.90 -17.97
C ASP A 568 11.92 -42.60 -16.53
N VAL A 569 11.51 -41.35 -16.28
CA VAL A 569 11.05 -40.90 -14.95
C VAL A 569 9.75 -41.58 -14.54
N LEU A 570 8.81 -41.81 -15.47
CA LEU A 570 7.60 -42.57 -15.19
C LEU A 570 7.91 -44.03 -14.80
N HIS A 571 8.92 -44.64 -15.44
CA HIS A 571 9.35 -46.01 -15.16
C HIS A 571 10.05 -46.20 -13.80
N GLU A 572 10.57 -45.15 -13.17
CA GLU A 572 11.11 -45.24 -11.80
C GLU A 572 10.05 -45.65 -10.78
N ARG A 573 8.78 -45.24 -10.97
CA ARG A 573 7.64 -45.57 -10.11
C ARG A 573 6.67 -46.60 -10.71
N VAL A 574 6.57 -46.68 -12.03
CA VAL A 574 5.63 -47.57 -12.73
C VAL A 574 6.36 -48.74 -13.40
N VAL A 575 6.23 -49.92 -12.80
CA VAL A 575 6.93 -51.13 -13.26
C VAL A 575 6.05 -51.94 -14.23
N GLY A 576 6.60 -52.27 -15.41
CA GLY A 576 6.03 -53.25 -16.35
C GLY A 576 4.80 -52.79 -17.16
N GLN A 577 4.49 -51.50 -17.18
CA GLN A 577 3.40 -50.92 -17.97
C GLN A 577 3.92 -50.14 -19.19
N ASP A 578 4.92 -50.67 -19.88
CA ASP A 578 5.70 -49.98 -20.92
C ASP A 578 4.81 -49.37 -22.02
N GLU A 579 3.84 -50.12 -22.54
CA GLU A 579 2.91 -49.63 -23.58
C GLU A 579 2.05 -48.45 -23.09
N ALA A 580 1.60 -48.50 -21.84
CA ALA A 580 0.79 -47.42 -21.26
C ALA A 580 1.63 -46.17 -20.98
N VAL A 581 2.84 -46.34 -20.46
CA VAL A 581 3.79 -45.24 -20.20
C VAL A 581 4.17 -44.57 -21.53
N GLN A 582 4.56 -45.34 -22.54
CA GLN A 582 4.91 -44.82 -23.85
C GLN A 582 3.74 -44.04 -24.49
N ALA A 583 2.53 -44.60 -24.49
CA ALA A 583 1.36 -43.96 -25.07
C ALA A 583 1.01 -42.61 -24.38
N VAL A 584 1.15 -42.55 -23.05
CA VAL A 584 0.95 -41.32 -22.27
C VAL A 584 2.03 -40.30 -22.58
N SER A 585 3.30 -40.71 -22.53
CA SER A 585 4.46 -39.84 -22.80
C SER A 585 4.38 -39.21 -24.20
N GLU A 586 4.15 -40.01 -25.24
CA GLU A 586 4.04 -39.50 -26.61
C GLU A 586 2.89 -38.49 -26.79
N ALA A 587 1.73 -38.75 -26.17
CA ALA A 587 0.59 -37.87 -26.26
C ALA A 587 0.87 -36.50 -25.61
N ILE A 588 1.55 -36.51 -24.47
CA ILE A 588 1.95 -35.28 -23.77
C ILE A 588 2.99 -34.51 -24.56
N ILE A 589 4.01 -35.19 -25.09
CA ILE A 589 5.06 -34.56 -25.90
C ILE A 589 4.43 -33.88 -27.13
N ARG A 590 3.52 -34.56 -27.84
CA ARG A 590 2.77 -33.98 -28.97
C ARG A 590 1.98 -32.73 -28.56
N ALA A 591 1.29 -32.80 -27.42
CA ALA A 591 0.49 -31.69 -26.91
C ALA A 591 1.34 -30.47 -26.53
N ARG A 592 2.50 -30.69 -25.90
CA ARG A 592 3.44 -29.63 -25.49
C ARG A 592 4.24 -29.07 -26.66
N ALA A 593 4.44 -29.83 -27.72
CA ALA A 593 4.99 -29.35 -28.99
C ALA A 593 4.02 -28.47 -29.80
N GLY A 594 2.82 -28.16 -29.27
CA GLY A 594 1.81 -27.36 -29.97
C GLY A 594 1.09 -28.12 -31.09
N ILE A 595 1.28 -29.43 -31.19
CA ILE A 595 0.65 -30.31 -32.19
C ILE A 595 -0.66 -30.87 -31.59
N LYS A 596 -1.49 -29.99 -31.04
CA LYS A 596 -2.84 -30.31 -30.58
C LYS A 596 -3.79 -29.15 -30.82
N ASP A 597 -5.08 -29.45 -30.80
CA ASP A 597 -6.13 -28.43 -30.76
C ASP A 597 -6.07 -27.65 -29.41
N PRO A 598 -5.94 -26.31 -29.42
CA PRO A 598 -5.95 -25.49 -28.21
C PRO A 598 -7.22 -25.64 -27.37
N GLY A 599 -8.36 -25.98 -27.99
CA GLY A 599 -9.64 -26.19 -27.30
C GLY A 599 -9.78 -27.54 -26.58
N ARG A 600 -8.73 -28.39 -26.61
CA ARG A 600 -8.75 -29.72 -25.98
C ARG A 600 -7.75 -29.86 -24.83
N PRO A 601 -8.01 -30.76 -23.86
CA PRO A 601 -7.04 -31.10 -22.80
C PRO A 601 -5.67 -31.51 -23.35
N ILE A 602 -4.62 -31.42 -22.53
CA ILE A 602 -3.25 -31.84 -22.90
C ILE A 602 -3.22 -33.32 -23.29
N GLY A 603 -3.95 -34.16 -22.57
CA GLY A 603 -4.16 -35.56 -22.91
C GLY A 603 -5.48 -36.06 -22.33
N SER A 604 -6.09 -37.04 -22.98
CA SER A 604 -7.26 -37.74 -22.48
C SER A 604 -7.00 -39.23 -22.63
N PHE A 605 -6.99 -39.93 -21.50
CA PHE A 605 -6.59 -41.33 -21.43
C PHE A 605 -7.67 -42.15 -20.74
N VAL A 606 -7.84 -43.39 -21.18
CA VAL A 606 -8.69 -44.39 -20.51
C VAL A 606 -7.82 -45.58 -20.16
N PHE A 607 -7.48 -45.73 -18.87
CA PHE A 607 -6.63 -46.83 -18.41
C PHE A 607 -7.44 -48.11 -18.18
N LEU A 608 -7.32 -49.06 -19.10
CA LEU A 608 -7.98 -50.36 -19.07
C LEU A 608 -7.03 -51.43 -18.51
N GLY A 609 -7.53 -52.35 -17.68
CA GLY A 609 -6.71 -53.37 -17.02
C GLY A 609 -7.21 -53.77 -15.63
N PRO A 610 -6.56 -54.73 -14.96
CA PRO A 610 -6.91 -55.17 -13.61
C PRO A 610 -6.73 -54.06 -12.56
N THR A 611 -7.29 -54.24 -11.36
CA THR A 611 -7.00 -53.36 -10.22
C THR A 611 -5.59 -53.64 -9.67
N GLY A 612 -4.94 -52.62 -9.12
CA GLY A 612 -3.62 -52.76 -8.49
C GLY A 612 -2.42 -52.83 -9.43
N VAL A 613 -2.60 -52.75 -10.75
CA VAL A 613 -1.51 -52.84 -11.75
C VAL A 613 -0.77 -51.51 -12.01
N GLY A 614 -1.02 -50.47 -11.22
CA GLY A 614 -0.33 -49.19 -11.34
C GLY A 614 -1.08 -48.08 -12.11
N LYS A 615 -2.38 -48.24 -12.44
CA LYS A 615 -3.16 -47.19 -13.14
C LYS A 615 -3.19 -45.85 -12.41
N THR A 616 -3.50 -45.90 -11.10
CA THR A 616 -3.53 -44.70 -10.25
C THR A 616 -2.12 -44.17 -10.01
N GLU A 617 -1.14 -45.05 -9.94
CA GLU A 617 0.26 -44.68 -9.75
C GLU A 617 0.79 -43.92 -10.96
N LEU A 618 0.51 -44.39 -12.17
CA LEU A 618 0.84 -43.68 -13.40
C LEU A 618 0.23 -42.27 -13.43
N ALA A 619 -1.03 -42.10 -13.00
CA ALA A 619 -1.66 -40.78 -12.91
C ALA A 619 -0.99 -39.87 -11.86
N LYS A 620 -0.62 -40.42 -10.70
CA LYS A 620 0.09 -39.72 -9.62
C LYS A 620 1.49 -39.28 -10.04
N THR A 621 2.28 -40.19 -10.60
CA THR A 621 3.62 -39.89 -11.11
C THR A 621 3.54 -38.89 -12.25
N LEU A 622 2.53 -38.98 -13.11
CA LEU A 622 2.33 -38.00 -14.16
C LEU A 622 2.01 -36.60 -13.61
N ALA A 623 1.19 -36.50 -12.56
CA ALA A 623 0.94 -35.23 -11.88
C ALA A 623 2.23 -34.66 -11.27
N GLU A 624 3.04 -35.50 -10.63
CA GLU A 624 4.34 -35.11 -10.07
C GLU A 624 5.31 -34.64 -11.16
N VAL A 625 5.42 -35.32 -12.30
CA VAL A 625 6.41 -34.93 -13.34
C VAL A 625 5.99 -33.68 -14.09
N LEU A 626 4.69 -33.54 -14.41
CA LEU A 626 4.21 -32.39 -15.20
C LEU A 626 4.03 -31.12 -14.37
N PHE A 627 3.61 -31.26 -13.12
CA PHE A 627 3.25 -30.15 -12.24
C PHE A 627 4.15 -30.02 -11.01
N ASP A 628 5.18 -30.86 -10.90
CA ASP A 628 6.17 -30.89 -9.80
C ASP A 628 5.59 -31.18 -8.40
N ASP A 629 4.31 -31.55 -8.33
CA ASP A 629 3.57 -31.89 -7.09
C ASP A 629 2.48 -32.95 -7.34
N GLU A 630 2.55 -34.08 -6.63
CA GLU A 630 1.52 -35.15 -6.67
C GLU A 630 0.14 -34.63 -6.20
N ARG A 631 0.11 -33.62 -5.32
CA ARG A 631 -1.13 -32.99 -4.82
C ARG A 631 -1.88 -32.20 -5.89
N SER A 632 -1.25 -31.93 -7.03
CA SER A 632 -1.91 -31.36 -8.21
C SER A 632 -2.89 -32.34 -8.86
N MET A 633 -2.89 -33.62 -8.46
CA MET A 633 -3.85 -34.61 -8.94
C MET A 633 -5.24 -34.39 -8.32
N ILE A 634 -6.20 -34.03 -9.17
CA ILE A 634 -7.62 -33.97 -8.83
C ILE A 634 -8.22 -35.37 -9.01
N ARG A 635 -8.62 -36.02 -7.90
CA ARG A 635 -9.28 -37.33 -7.92
C ARG A 635 -10.78 -37.18 -7.73
N LEU A 636 -11.54 -37.75 -8.67
CA LEU A 636 -13.00 -37.87 -8.57
C LEU A 636 -13.37 -39.36 -8.51
N ASP A 637 -13.93 -39.81 -7.40
CA ASP A 637 -14.40 -41.20 -7.27
C ASP A 637 -15.78 -41.36 -7.91
N MET A 638 -15.83 -41.91 -9.12
CA MET A 638 -17.08 -42.06 -9.88
C MET A 638 -18.11 -42.96 -9.18
N SER A 639 -17.71 -43.78 -8.21
CA SER A 639 -18.62 -44.58 -7.40
C SER A 639 -19.56 -43.70 -6.55
N GLU A 640 -19.12 -42.49 -6.21
CA GLU A 640 -19.93 -41.51 -5.47
C GLU A 640 -20.91 -40.75 -6.38
N TYR A 641 -20.69 -40.77 -7.70
CA TYR A 641 -21.46 -40.03 -8.71
C TYR A 641 -22.42 -40.91 -9.51
N MET A 642 -22.83 -42.07 -8.96
CA MET A 642 -23.74 -43.00 -9.64
C MET A 642 -25.17 -42.46 -9.82
N GLU A 643 -25.61 -41.55 -8.95
CA GLU A 643 -26.98 -41.03 -8.95
C GLU A 643 -27.10 -39.70 -9.71
N LYS A 644 -28.21 -39.50 -10.43
CA LYS A 644 -28.43 -38.31 -11.29
C LYS A 644 -28.35 -36.99 -10.53
N HIS A 645 -28.63 -36.98 -9.24
CA HIS A 645 -28.63 -35.77 -8.40
C HIS A 645 -27.26 -35.46 -7.79
N THR A 646 -26.28 -36.38 -7.86
CA THR A 646 -24.91 -36.11 -7.42
C THR A 646 -24.20 -35.11 -8.34
N VAL A 647 -24.59 -35.04 -9.62
CA VAL A 647 -24.11 -34.02 -10.59
C VAL A 647 -24.43 -32.59 -10.12
N SER A 648 -25.46 -32.44 -9.29
CA SER A 648 -26.01 -31.18 -8.83
C SER A 648 -25.67 -30.81 -7.38
N ARG A 649 -24.74 -31.49 -6.69
CA ARG A 649 -24.27 -31.03 -5.37
C ARG A 649 -23.61 -29.65 -5.53
N PRO A 650 -24.23 -28.56 -5.05
CA PRO A 650 -23.64 -27.24 -5.07
C PRO A 650 -22.92 -27.10 -3.74
N ASP A 651 -21.63 -27.41 -3.67
CA ASP A 651 -20.88 -26.94 -2.52
C ASP A 651 -20.74 -25.42 -2.64
N SER A 652 -21.12 -24.71 -1.58
CA SER A 652 -21.26 -23.25 -1.51
C SER A 652 -19.92 -22.50 -1.55
N ARG A 653 -18.86 -23.20 -1.94
CA ARG A 653 -17.49 -22.76 -2.19
C ARG A 653 -17.10 -23.53 -3.45
N GLY A 654 -16.83 -22.85 -4.57
CA GLY A 654 -16.56 -23.53 -5.85
C GLY A 654 -15.59 -24.70 -5.67
N TRP A 655 -15.96 -25.89 -6.19
CA TRP A 655 -15.18 -27.14 -6.21
C TRP A 655 -14.08 -27.25 -5.15
N THR A 656 -14.40 -27.25 -3.85
CA THR A 656 -13.47 -27.76 -2.83
C THR A 656 -13.50 -29.28 -2.86
N LEU A 657 -12.55 -29.86 -3.59
CA LEU A 657 -12.25 -31.28 -3.60
C LEU A 657 -11.59 -31.69 -2.28
N ASP A 658 -12.08 -32.77 -1.67
CA ASP A 658 -11.43 -33.39 -0.52
C ASP A 658 -9.98 -33.78 -0.88
N ARG A 659 -9.03 -33.18 -0.16
CA ARG A 659 -7.62 -33.56 -0.22
C ARG A 659 -7.47 -34.92 0.45
N TRP A 660 -6.86 -35.88 -0.24
CA TRP A 660 -6.51 -37.18 0.34
C TRP A 660 -5.48 -36.97 1.46
N GLN A 661 -5.91 -37.16 2.71
CA GLN A 661 -5.03 -37.44 3.84
C GLN A 661 -4.68 -38.93 3.79
N GLY A 662 -3.39 -39.26 3.88
CA GLY A 662 -2.93 -40.64 3.85
C GLY A 662 -3.41 -41.44 5.06
N PRO A 663 -3.08 -42.74 5.16
CA PRO A 663 -3.44 -43.55 6.32
C PRO A 663 -2.77 -43.10 7.62
N ASP A 664 -1.75 -42.26 7.55
CA ASP A 664 -1.05 -41.67 8.69
C ASP A 664 -1.04 -40.13 8.56
N GLY A 665 -2.07 -39.45 9.10
CA GLY A 665 -2.09 -37.99 9.27
C GLY A 665 -3.21 -37.26 8.55
#